data_AF-W9XW74-F1
#
_entry.id   AF-W9XW74-F1
#
_cell.length_a   1.000
_cell.length_b   1.000
_cell.length_c   1.000
_cell.angle_alpha   90.00
_cell.angle_beta   90.00
_cell.angle_gamma   90.00
#
_symmetry.space_group_name_H-M   'P 1'
#
loop_
_entity.id
_entity.type
_entity.pdbx_description
1 polymer ?
#
loop_
_entity_poly.entity_id
_entity_poly.type
_entity_poly.pdbx_seq_one_letter_code
_entity_poly.pdbx_strand_id
1 'polypeptide(L)'
;MVGVAGKSKGCNTCRKRKVHCDGEKPSCARCQKGNRVCGGYQRERHFKNLSALDRDALLTRTQPLASLTDLRTITTGSAYDITPCRTPETDDSVTSKSQKLQCTRRALSLSELFDNFLDNYIPTEAELQNGHKVQVSWLQAIDPSQVPLNDASLDLAILALSLVCLGRKYGDERLRYEGTANYGRVLHRLQDILSHHSLLLEEQTLASCMVLSTFEASTPQSTNKTNTGGWASHVEGVARLIQFRGPDLHVAGLSHRLFLDFRSTGITHALATRKSTYLAQQDWLTVPWKIQPKSDLDQLLDIMAQIATLIEKAARLTTAFDDLHAQRIALVQQGWEFHSQLKNWYQGFLQKQAGPLYYERPSSSRFLSQPASVFPKSLHFQNFKIARLHLSYWTVLLLLYSSILAIPFSSLSDVNPTSNLITSVENEFTHRQALELARMIAQSMEYLLSEDMHILGPQKVFFALRAAMHVFASTEAEDGQEMDWCKEIFEELDRRGYPFGKILSSAVGYAAAASPSSPRKYVQLTNRTLIRLAGPDAGVFLFNLVPAKILDTGSTKPIYTAFLSSNGRILNDVFIYPPSEGNGEEWFIEADSQSAGDLLKHLRKHKLRSKFQLEKVDPEKVGIYYTWPDEGDLVGYSGTKRRTGGQDPRPGMGSRWLDETGSKVELLQHLEERGVQQATLQDYTVHRMLNGLAEGQTELLAGSSLPQESNIDFFGGIDFFKGCYVGQELTIRTHHTGVVRKRILPCQLYDPADNPPPDAQFLPKYKPDAVLPLPPPQSNISKAHARGRGRSSGKWLSGVGNIGLAICRLEMMTDIQLTADRTNYDPTEQYKVQWEIEGQDGQRAVMLKPFVPTWLREGVEQSLHRKEKRPKPRQDDDEYDEVD
;
A
#
# COMPACT_ATOMS: atom_id res chain seq x y z
N MET A 1 40.60 12.48 1.05
CA MET A 1 39.85 13.76 1.05
C MET A 1 39.42 14.04 -0.39
N VAL A 2 38.17 13.78 -0.75
CA VAL A 2 37.62 14.07 -2.08
C VAL A 2 36.30 14.79 -1.89
N GLY A 3 36.19 15.97 -2.51
CA GLY A 3 35.31 17.05 -2.07
C GLY A 3 33.83 16.84 -2.32
N VAL A 4 33.03 17.15 -1.29
CA VAL A 4 31.60 17.45 -1.40
C VAL A 4 31.39 18.63 -2.36
N ALA A 5 30.54 18.44 -3.38
CA ALA A 5 30.16 19.52 -4.29
C ALA A 5 29.57 20.70 -3.51
N GLY A 6 30.12 21.89 -3.69
CA GLY A 6 29.61 23.13 -3.08
C GLY A 6 30.50 23.81 -2.03
N LYS A 7 31.63 23.21 -1.61
CA LYS A 7 32.54 23.80 -0.59
C LYS A 7 33.89 24.36 -1.10
N SER A 8 34.21 24.26 -2.39
CA SER A 8 35.48 24.79 -2.90
C SER A 8 35.55 26.32 -2.77
N LYS A 9 36.62 26.83 -2.13
CA LYS A 9 36.94 28.26 -1.95
C LYS A 9 37.68 28.87 -3.15
N GLY A 10 37.93 28.10 -4.22
CA GLY A 10 38.67 28.57 -5.39
C GLY A 10 37.87 29.54 -6.26
N CYS A 11 38.57 30.33 -7.09
CA CYS A 11 37.95 31.22 -8.05
C CYS A 11 37.12 30.44 -9.08
N ASN A 12 36.14 31.10 -9.71
CA ASN A 12 35.22 30.47 -10.65
C ASN A 12 35.94 29.80 -11.83
N THR A 13 37.03 30.41 -12.32
CA THR A 13 37.85 29.86 -13.43
C THR A 13 38.59 28.58 -13.01
N CYS A 14 39.28 28.56 -11.86
CA CYS A 14 39.98 27.35 -11.38
C CYS A 14 39.01 26.22 -11.01
N ARG A 15 37.83 26.56 -10.48
CA ARG A 15 36.78 25.59 -10.17
C ARG A 15 36.19 24.94 -11.42
N LYS A 16 35.87 25.71 -12.46
CA LYS A 16 35.43 25.17 -13.77
C LYS A 16 36.46 24.20 -14.34
N ARG A 17 37.74 24.52 -14.14
CA ARG A 17 38.87 23.69 -14.58
C ARG A 17 39.23 22.54 -13.62
N LYS A 18 38.51 22.41 -12.49
CA LYS A 18 38.78 21.43 -11.41
C LYS A 18 40.24 21.43 -10.91
N VAL A 19 40.92 22.58 -10.95
CA VAL A 19 42.29 22.75 -10.43
C VAL A 19 42.30 23.47 -9.09
N HIS A 20 43.29 23.17 -8.24
CA HIS A 20 43.49 23.88 -6.98
C HIS A 20 43.71 25.38 -7.26
N CYS A 21 43.10 26.25 -6.44
CA CYS A 21 43.21 27.70 -6.55
C CYS A 21 43.93 28.22 -5.31
N ASP A 22 44.93 29.06 -5.52
CA ASP A 22 45.76 29.69 -4.49
C ASP A 22 44.99 30.72 -3.63
N GLY A 23 43.88 31.25 -4.13
CA GLY A 23 42.99 32.10 -3.33
C GLY A 23 43.35 33.60 -3.30
N GLU A 24 44.38 34.04 -4.04
CA GLU A 24 44.79 35.45 -4.09
C GLU A 24 43.76 36.37 -4.79
N LYS A 25 43.56 37.57 -4.26
CA LYS A 25 42.63 38.59 -4.78
C LYS A 25 43.41 39.82 -5.27
N PRO A 26 43.01 40.47 -6.38
CA PRO A 26 41.74 40.31 -7.11
C PRO A 26 41.71 39.12 -8.11
N SER A 27 42.87 38.54 -8.45
CA SER A 27 42.97 37.41 -9.37
C SER A 27 44.00 36.39 -8.88
N CYS A 28 43.68 35.10 -8.96
CA CYS A 28 44.59 34.05 -8.50
C CYS A 28 45.84 33.91 -9.38
N ALA A 29 46.99 33.61 -8.76
CA ALA A 29 48.27 33.47 -9.44
C ALA A 29 48.24 32.39 -10.53
N ARG A 30 47.44 31.33 -10.33
CA ARG A 30 47.29 30.25 -11.33
C ARG A 30 46.51 30.69 -12.58
N CYS A 31 45.57 31.63 -12.46
CA CYS A 31 44.91 32.24 -13.62
C CYS A 31 45.86 33.20 -14.35
N GLN A 32 46.62 34.02 -13.61
CA GLN A 32 47.60 34.94 -14.18
C GLN A 32 48.72 34.21 -14.93
N LYS A 33 49.38 33.24 -14.30
CA LYS A 33 50.42 32.41 -14.95
C LYS A 33 49.88 31.64 -16.15
N GLY A 34 48.60 31.24 -16.09
CA GLY A 34 47.93 30.56 -17.17
C GLY A 34 47.39 31.50 -18.26
N ASN A 35 47.71 32.80 -18.22
CA ASN A 35 47.23 33.86 -19.11
C ASN A 35 45.71 33.83 -19.34
N ARG A 36 44.93 33.66 -18.25
CA ARG A 36 43.47 33.52 -18.27
C ARG A 36 42.81 34.52 -17.34
N VAL A 37 41.64 35.02 -17.76
CA VAL A 37 40.82 35.90 -16.93
C VAL A 37 40.29 35.15 -15.71
N CYS A 38 40.56 35.69 -14.52
CA CYS A 38 40.06 35.15 -13.25
C CYS A 38 38.63 35.60 -13.03
N GLY A 39 37.67 34.66 -13.05
CA GLY A 39 36.23 34.94 -12.86
C GLY A 39 35.82 35.27 -11.41
N GLY A 40 36.78 35.70 -10.57
CA GLY A 40 36.56 36.08 -9.18
C GLY A 40 36.12 34.94 -8.26
N TYR A 41 35.81 35.31 -7.01
CA TYR A 41 35.46 34.38 -5.91
C TYR A 41 33.99 34.47 -5.47
N GLN A 42 33.26 35.48 -5.95
CA GLN A 42 31.86 35.67 -5.63
C GLN A 42 30.98 34.68 -6.40
N ARG A 43 29.93 34.19 -5.71
CA ARG A 43 28.86 33.39 -6.32
C ARG A 43 27.74 34.34 -6.71
N GLU A 44 27.21 34.24 -7.92
CA GLU A 44 25.85 34.68 -8.17
C GLU A 44 24.91 33.81 -7.32
N ARG A 45 24.22 34.44 -6.36
CA ARG A 45 23.16 33.80 -5.59
C ARG A 45 21.84 34.29 -6.18
N HIS A 46 21.12 33.43 -6.88
CA HIS A 46 19.74 33.72 -7.25
C HIS A 46 18.83 33.35 -6.09
N PHE A 47 18.38 34.34 -5.34
CA PHE A 47 17.24 34.19 -4.43
C PHE A 47 15.96 34.28 -5.26
N LYS A 48 15.25 33.16 -5.44
CA LYS A 48 13.85 33.19 -5.92
C LYS A 48 12.93 33.30 -4.71
N ASN A 49 12.49 34.51 -4.42
CA ASN A 49 11.46 34.78 -3.43
C ASN A 49 10.09 34.50 -4.09
N LEU A 50 9.51 33.32 -3.81
CA LEU A 50 8.18 32.94 -4.30
C LEU A 50 7.03 33.54 -3.47
N SER A 51 7.33 34.21 -2.36
CA SER A 51 6.33 34.89 -1.52
C SER A 51 6.11 36.37 -1.92
N ALA A 52 6.80 36.85 -2.96
CA ALA A 52 6.68 38.22 -3.46
C ALA A 52 5.96 38.34 -4.82
N LEU A 53 5.37 37.25 -5.33
CA LEU A 53 4.52 37.34 -6.51
C LEU A 53 3.09 37.64 -6.07
N ASP A 54 2.60 38.80 -6.48
CA ASP A 54 1.23 39.23 -6.31
C ASP A 54 0.27 38.18 -6.91
N ARG A 55 -0.84 37.91 -6.22
CA ARG A 55 -1.83 36.89 -6.61
C ARG A 55 -2.38 37.16 -8.00
N ASP A 56 -2.52 38.44 -8.36
CA ASP A 56 -3.00 38.87 -9.68
C ASP A 56 -1.95 38.69 -10.79
N ALA A 57 -0.65 38.75 -10.46
CA ALA A 57 0.45 38.49 -11.40
C ALA A 57 0.64 36.99 -11.69
N LEU A 58 0.23 36.12 -10.77
CA LEU A 58 0.15 34.67 -11.00
C LEU A 58 -1.07 34.33 -11.86
N LEU A 59 -2.22 34.99 -11.67
CA LEU A 59 -3.45 34.77 -12.44
C LEU A 59 -3.34 35.25 -13.91
N THR A 60 -2.62 36.34 -14.17
CA THR A 60 -2.43 36.88 -15.54
C THR A 60 -1.43 36.07 -16.38
N ARG A 61 -0.56 35.26 -15.76
CA ARG A 61 0.44 34.43 -16.45
C ARG A 61 0.01 32.95 -16.60
N THR A 62 -1.16 32.57 -16.06
CA THR A 62 -1.66 31.18 -15.96
C THR A 62 -2.85 30.86 -16.84
N GLN A 63 -3.28 31.76 -17.73
CA GLN A 63 -4.24 31.39 -18.78
C GLN A 63 -3.51 30.68 -19.94
N PRO A 64 -4.02 29.52 -20.42
CA PRO A 64 -3.47 28.83 -21.59
C PRO A 64 -3.54 29.71 -22.84
N LEU A 65 -2.59 29.55 -23.78
CA LEU A 65 -2.66 30.20 -25.10
C LEU A 65 -3.86 29.73 -25.96
N ALA A 66 -4.54 28.63 -25.59
CA ALA A 66 -5.82 28.22 -26.16
C ALA A 66 -6.56 27.24 -25.23
N SER A 67 -7.86 27.45 -25.03
CA SER A 67 -8.79 26.47 -24.43
C SER A 67 -9.13 25.41 -25.49
N LEU A 68 -9.06 24.12 -25.14
CA LEU A 68 -9.47 23.01 -26.04
C LEU A 68 -10.94 23.11 -26.48
N THR A 69 -11.73 23.93 -25.79
CA THR A 69 -13.13 24.22 -26.12
C THR A 69 -13.30 25.34 -27.16
N ASP A 70 -12.27 26.18 -27.39
CA ASP A 70 -12.34 27.37 -28.25
C ASP A 70 -11.84 27.13 -29.69
N LEU A 71 -11.42 25.90 -30.03
CA LEU A 71 -10.85 25.56 -31.35
C LEU A 71 -11.88 25.08 -32.40
N ARG A 72 -13.18 25.25 -32.14
CA ARG A 72 -14.27 24.90 -33.08
C ARG A 72 -14.26 25.65 -34.43
N THR A 73 -13.32 26.57 -34.68
CA THR A 73 -13.47 27.56 -35.77
C THR A 73 -12.44 27.51 -36.90
N ILE A 74 -11.46 26.62 -36.96
CA ILE A 74 -10.50 26.64 -38.09
C ILE A 74 -10.20 25.24 -38.64
N THR A 75 -10.38 25.14 -39.96
CA THR A 75 -10.49 23.95 -40.80
C THR A 75 -9.15 23.32 -41.22
N THR A 76 -9.26 22.03 -41.57
CA THR A 76 -8.50 21.22 -42.56
C THR A 76 -7.03 20.83 -42.30
N GLY A 77 -6.85 19.55 -41.99
CA GLY A 77 -6.17 18.60 -42.88
C GLY A 77 -4.73 18.18 -42.53
N SER A 78 -4.53 16.92 -42.14
CA SER A 78 -3.47 16.05 -42.66
C SER A 78 -3.62 14.61 -42.11
N ALA A 79 -3.51 13.60 -42.98
CA ALA A 79 -3.50 12.18 -42.63
C ALA A 79 -2.05 11.70 -42.46
N TYR A 80 -1.80 10.75 -41.54
CA TYR A 80 -0.49 10.14 -41.34
C TYR A 80 -0.47 8.67 -41.78
N ASP A 81 0.59 8.29 -42.50
CA ASP A 81 0.92 6.93 -42.92
C ASP A 81 1.65 6.15 -41.81
N ILE A 82 1.18 4.94 -41.53
CA ILE A 82 1.85 3.96 -40.65
C ILE A 82 2.75 3.08 -41.52
N THR A 83 4.04 3.00 -41.17
CA THR A 83 5.02 2.19 -41.90
C THR A 83 4.84 0.70 -41.57
N PRO A 84 4.65 -0.19 -42.56
CA PRO A 84 4.50 -1.62 -42.29
C PRO A 84 5.87 -2.28 -41.99
N CYS A 85 5.94 -3.02 -40.90
CA CYS A 85 7.10 -3.83 -40.53
C CYS A 85 7.13 -5.10 -41.39
N ARG A 86 8.25 -5.37 -42.08
CA ARG A 86 8.47 -6.58 -42.89
C ARG A 86 8.57 -7.81 -41.97
N THR A 87 7.77 -8.83 -42.23
CA THR A 87 7.93 -10.18 -41.68
C THR A 87 8.69 -11.09 -42.64
N PRO A 88 9.50 -12.06 -42.17
CA PRO A 88 10.02 -13.13 -43.01
C PRO A 88 8.90 -14.10 -43.40
N GLU A 89 8.89 -14.53 -44.65
CA GLU A 89 7.96 -15.51 -45.22
C GLU A 89 8.19 -16.91 -44.63
N THR A 90 7.12 -17.59 -44.20
CA THR A 90 6.99 -19.05 -44.29
C THR A 90 5.52 -19.48 -44.37
N ASP A 91 5.26 -20.22 -45.44
CA ASP A 91 4.20 -21.15 -45.86
C ASP A 91 2.82 -21.34 -45.18
N ASP A 92 1.90 -21.68 -46.09
CA ASP A 92 0.46 -21.92 -46.02
C ASP A 92 -0.03 -23.02 -45.09
N SER A 93 -1.21 -22.77 -44.50
CA SER A 93 -2.49 -23.48 -44.78
C SER A 93 -3.34 -23.66 -43.51
N VAL A 94 -4.67 -23.77 -43.73
CA VAL A 94 -5.74 -24.27 -42.84
C VAL A 94 -6.87 -23.26 -42.51
N THR A 95 -7.83 -23.25 -43.44
CA THR A 95 -9.31 -23.29 -43.30
C THR A 95 -10.09 -22.31 -42.40
N SER A 96 -10.91 -21.53 -43.12
CA SER A 96 -12.19 -20.87 -42.82
C SER A 96 -12.90 -21.13 -41.47
N LYS A 97 -13.02 -20.04 -40.69
CA LYS A 97 -14.29 -19.49 -40.12
C LYS A 97 -13.97 -18.16 -39.43
N SER A 98 -13.89 -17.07 -40.19
CA SER A 98 -13.83 -15.70 -39.65
C SER A 98 -14.37 -14.70 -40.67
N GLN A 99 -15.70 -14.66 -40.77
CA GLN A 99 -16.40 -13.48 -41.28
C GLN A 99 -16.69 -12.57 -40.09
N LYS A 100 -15.79 -11.63 -39.76
CA LYS A 100 -16.05 -10.36 -39.05
C LYS A 100 -14.76 -9.58 -38.77
N LEU A 101 -14.21 -9.02 -39.84
CA LEU A 101 -13.49 -7.73 -40.00
C LEU A 101 -12.63 -7.92 -41.24
N GLN A 102 -13.20 -7.65 -42.42
CA GLN A 102 -12.36 -7.25 -43.55
C GLN A 102 -11.82 -5.86 -43.22
N CYS A 103 -10.71 -5.82 -42.46
CA CYS A 103 -9.80 -4.69 -42.49
C CYS A 103 -9.24 -4.63 -43.91
N THR A 104 -9.96 -3.92 -44.78
CA THR A 104 -9.36 -3.41 -46.01
C THR A 104 -8.21 -2.51 -45.58
N ARG A 105 -7.09 -2.59 -46.31
CA ARG A 105 -5.81 -1.89 -46.12
C ARG A 105 -5.96 -0.36 -45.99
N ARG A 106 -6.54 0.15 -44.91
CA ARG A 106 -6.69 1.57 -44.61
C ARG A 106 -6.36 1.77 -43.14
N ALA A 107 -5.31 2.54 -42.85
CA ALA A 107 -4.98 2.96 -41.50
C ALA A 107 -6.16 3.78 -40.95
N LEU A 108 -6.69 3.37 -39.79
CA LEU A 108 -7.71 4.15 -39.08
C LEU A 108 -7.03 5.37 -38.43
N SER A 109 -7.68 6.52 -38.51
CA SER A 109 -7.27 7.73 -37.80
C SER A 109 -7.45 7.58 -36.29
N LEU A 110 -6.75 8.41 -35.50
CA LEU A 110 -6.92 8.44 -34.03
C LEU A 110 -8.38 8.72 -33.62
N SER A 111 -9.07 9.60 -34.37
CA SER A 111 -10.49 9.89 -34.15
C SER A 111 -11.35 8.64 -34.31
N GLU A 112 -11.18 7.89 -35.42
CA GLU A 112 -11.96 6.67 -35.67
C GLU A 112 -11.69 5.57 -34.63
N LEU A 113 -10.44 5.43 -34.17
CA LEU A 113 -10.08 4.50 -33.09
C LEU A 113 -10.69 4.92 -31.75
N PHE A 114 -10.72 6.22 -31.47
CA PHE A 114 -11.30 6.75 -30.24
C PHE A 114 -12.83 6.66 -30.24
N ASP A 115 -13.50 6.98 -31.35
CA ASP A 115 -14.95 6.84 -31.50
C ASP A 115 -15.37 5.38 -31.31
N ASN A 116 -14.64 4.42 -31.90
CA ASN A 116 -14.91 3.00 -31.69
C ASN A 116 -14.73 2.60 -30.22
N PHE A 117 -13.70 3.12 -29.55
CA PHE A 117 -13.54 2.91 -28.11
C PHE A 117 -14.73 3.47 -27.33
N LEU A 118 -15.16 4.72 -27.60
CA LEU A 118 -16.28 5.35 -26.92
C LEU A 118 -17.58 4.53 -27.08
N ASP A 119 -17.86 4.04 -28.29
CA ASP A 119 -19.01 3.18 -28.59
C ASP A 119 -19.00 1.85 -27.82
N ASN A 120 -17.84 1.40 -27.33
CA ASN A 120 -17.69 0.17 -26.54
C ASN A 120 -17.40 0.43 -25.06
N TYR A 121 -17.23 1.69 -24.70
CA TYR A 121 -16.96 2.12 -23.33
C TYR A 121 -18.23 2.61 -22.64
N ILE A 122 -19.04 3.38 -23.37
CA ILE A 122 -20.19 4.13 -22.87
C ILE A 122 -21.46 3.28 -23.00
N PRO A 123 -22.37 3.29 -22.01
CA PRO A 123 -23.65 2.60 -22.12
C PRO A 123 -24.47 3.01 -23.34
N THR A 124 -25.13 2.04 -23.98
CA THR A 124 -25.95 2.23 -25.20
C THR A 124 -27.15 3.15 -24.95
N GLU A 125 -27.66 3.17 -23.72
CA GLU A 125 -28.72 4.08 -23.26
C GLU A 125 -28.20 5.52 -23.10
N ALA A 126 -27.70 6.12 -24.19
CA ALA A 126 -27.40 7.54 -24.24
C ALA A 126 -28.70 8.32 -24.49
N GLU A 127 -29.23 8.93 -23.44
CA GLU A 127 -30.39 9.82 -23.52
C GLU A 127 -30.21 10.88 -24.61
N LEU A 128 -31.24 11.07 -25.43
CA LEU A 128 -31.47 12.31 -26.17
C LEU A 128 -32.26 13.25 -25.25
N GLN A 129 -31.59 14.23 -24.64
CA GLN A 129 -32.27 15.39 -24.07
C GLN A 129 -32.19 16.54 -25.09
N ASN A 130 -33.35 17.03 -25.55
CA ASN A 130 -33.44 18.10 -26.54
C ASN A 130 -32.57 17.87 -27.80
N GLY A 131 -32.49 16.61 -28.27
CA GLY A 131 -31.71 16.24 -29.46
C GLY A 131 -30.20 16.06 -29.24
N HIS A 132 -29.68 16.25 -28.03
CA HIS A 132 -28.26 16.05 -27.71
C HIS A 132 -28.06 14.80 -26.84
N LYS A 133 -27.03 13.99 -27.17
CA LYS A 133 -26.59 12.87 -26.32
C LYS A 133 -26.11 13.41 -24.97
N VAL A 134 -26.71 12.93 -23.88
CA VAL A 134 -26.25 13.26 -22.52
C VAL A 134 -24.84 12.70 -22.30
N GLN A 135 -23.91 13.54 -21.87
CA GLN A 135 -22.55 13.12 -21.54
C GLN A 135 -22.53 12.39 -20.19
N VAL A 136 -22.10 11.13 -20.19
CA VAL A 136 -21.98 10.26 -19.01
C VAL A 136 -20.52 10.00 -18.61
N SER A 137 -19.56 10.34 -19.49
CA SER A 137 -18.11 10.30 -19.24
C SER A 137 -17.43 11.55 -19.79
N TRP A 138 -16.39 12.03 -19.10
CA TRP A 138 -15.56 13.13 -19.58
C TRP A 138 -14.85 12.82 -20.91
N LEU A 139 -14.63 11.55 -21.24
CA LEU A 139 -13.99 11.14 -22.49
C LEU A 139 -14.79 11.60 -23.72
N GLN A 140 -16.12 11.79 -23.59
CA GLN A 140 -16.98 12.36 -24.64
C GLN A 140 -16.75 13.87 -24.89
N ALA A 141 -15.98 14.52 -24.01
CA ALA A 141 -15.59 15.91 -24.17
C ALA A 141 -14.34 16.08 -25.03
N ILE A 142 -13.59 15.01 -25.29
CA ILE A 142 -12.37 15.05 -26.10
C ILE A 142 -12.77 14.93 -27.57
N ASP A 143 -12.25 15.85 -28.39
CA ASP A 143 -12.26 15.73 -29.85
C ASP A 143 -10.80 15.59 -30.33
N PRO A 144 -10.33 14.36 -30.62
CA PRO A 144 -8.96 14.13 -31.10
C PRO A 144 -8.63 14.83 -32.42
N SER A 145 -9.63 15.32 -33.17
CA SER A 145 -9.41 16.04 -34.42
C SER A 145 -9.06 17.52 -34.24
N GLN A 146 -9.26 18.09 -33.03
CA GLN A 146 -9.07 19.52 -32.73
C GLN A 146 -7.95 19.80 -31.71
N VAL A 147 -7.29 18.77 -31.17
CA VAL A 147 -6.13 18.95 -30.29
C VAL A 147 -4.92 19.39 -31.16
N PRO A 148 -4.28 20.55 -30.90
CA PRO A 148 -3.13 20.97 -31.68
C PRO A 148 -2.01 19.93 -31.60
N LEU A 149 -1.48 19.54 -32.77
CA LEU A 149 -0.42 18.53 -33.04
C LEU A 149 0.92 18.72 -32.28
N ASN A 150 1.01 19.67 -31.35
CA ASN A 150 2.25 20.00 -30.66
C ASN A 150 2.43 19.26 -29.32
N ASP A 151 1.40 18.67 -28.71
CA ASP A 151 1.54 17.92 -27.46
C ASP A 151 1.07 16.46 -27.50
N ALA A 152 2.02 15.58 -27.83
CA ALA A 152 1.75 14.17 -28.07
C ALA A 152 1.48 13.30 -26.82
N SER A 153 1.36 13.84 -25.60
CA SER A 153 1.12 12.98 -24.41
C SER A 153 -0.32 12.48 -24.34
N LEU A 154 -1.30 13.35 -24.60
CA LEU A 154 -2.72 12.99 -24.55
C LEU A 154 -3.10 12.08 -25.71
N ASP A 155 -2.64 12.39 -26.93
CA ASP A 155 -2.90 11.57 -28.12
C ASP A 155 -2.31 10.16 -27.97
N LEU A 156 -1.08 10.05 -27.45
CA LEU A 156 -0.48 8.74 -27.18
C LEU A 156 -1.24 7.99 -26.09
N ALA A 157 -1.81 8.68 -25.08
CA ALA A 157 -2.62 8.05 -24.04
C ALA A 157 -3.94 7.53 -24.61
N ILE A 158 -4.62 8.34 -25.43
CA ILE A 158 -5.85 7.96 -26.12
C ILE A 158 -5.60 6.78 -27.04
N LEU A 159 -4.54 6.84 -27.84
CA LEU A 159 -4.13 5.76 -28.72
C LEU A 159 -3.86 4.47 -27.93
N ALA A 160 -3.13 4.56 -26.82
CA ALA A 160 -2.86 3.41 -25.95
C ALA A 160 -4.16 2.76 -25.44
N LEU A 161 -5.10 3.57 -24.93
CA LEU A 161 -6.40 3.11 -24.42
C LEU A 161 -7.27 2.51 -25.52
N SER A 162 -7.37 3.16 -26.67
CA SER A 162 -8.18 2.70 -27.81
C SER A 162 -7.66 1.37 -28.36
N LEU A 163 -6.35 1.26 -28.61
CA LEU A 163 -5.74 0.05 -29.16
C LEU A 163 -5.87 -1.15 -28.21
N VAL A 164 -5.67 -0.95 -26.91
CA VAL A 164 -5.76 -2.07 -25.96
C VAL A 164 -7.20 -2.56 -25.80
N CYS A 165 -8.18 -1.65 -25.80
CA CYS A 165 -9.60 -2.00 -25.73
C CYS A 165 -10.08 -2.68 -27.01
N LEU A 166 -9.68 -2.19 -28.18
CA LEU A 166 -9.97 -2.81 -29.48
C LEU A 166 -9.33 -4.19 -29.61
N GLY A 167 -8.04 -4.30 -29.28
CA GLY A 167 -7.32 -5.57 -29.29
C GLY A 167 -7.98 -6.59 -28.38
N ARG A 168 -8.46 -6.18 -27.19
CA ARG A 168 -9.25 -7.05 -26.32
C ARG A 168 -10.57 -7.48 -26.95
N LYS A 169 -11.35 -6.54 -27.49
CA LYS A 169 -12.66 -6.81 -28.09
C LYS A 169 -12.59 -7.84 -29.21
N TYR A 170 -11.56 -7.76 -30.04
CA TYR A 170 -11.38 -8.62 -31.21
C TYR A 170 -10.42 -9.80 -30.98
N GLY A 171 -9.82 -9.92 -29.79
CA GLY A 171 -8.81 -10.94 -29.50
C GLY A 171 -7.49 -10.76 -30.28
N ASP A 172 -7.16 -9.52 -30.65
CA ASP A 172 -5.94 -9.19 -31.40
C ASP A 172 -4.79 -8.79 -30.46
N GLU A 173 -3.86 -9.72 -30.25
CA GLU A 173 -2.68 -9.52 -29.41
C GLU A 173 -1.72 -8.44 -29.92
N ARG A 174 -1.71 -8.14 -31.23
CA ARG A 174 -0.82 -7.12 -31.80
C ARG A 174 -1.27 -5.72 -31.35
N LEU A 175 -2.57 -5.44 -31.45
CA LEU A 175 -3.15 -4.19 -30.97
C LEU A 175 -2.99 -4.05 -29.44
N ARG A 176 -3.10 -5.15 -28.69
CA ARG A 176 -2.85 -5.15 -27.23
C ARG A 176 -1.40 -4.80 -26.90
N TYR A 177 -0.44 -5.40 -27.61
CA TYR A 177 0.97 -5.11 -27.44
C TYR A 177 1.29 -3.65 -27.79
N GLU A 178 0.78 -3.16 -28.92
CA GLU A 178 0.99 -1.78 -29.37
C GLU A 178 0.36 -0.77 -28.41
N GLY A 179 -0.85 -1.03 -27.90
CA GLY A 179 -1.46 -0.23 -26.84
C GLY A 179 -0.60 -0.16 -25.57
N THR A 180 -0.05 -1.29 -25.14
CA THR A 180 0.83 -1.39 -23.97
C THR A 180 2.17 -0.68 -24.19
N ALA A 181 2.74 -0.76 -25.39
CA ALA A 181 3.96 -0.03 -25.75
C ALA A 181 3.73 1.49 -25.72
N ASN A 182 2.59 1.96 -26.25
CA ASN A 182 2.23 3.38 -26.19
C ASN A 182 1.98 3.85 -24.76
N TYR A 183 1.36 3.02 -23.89
CA TYR A 183 1.25 3.31 -22.46
C TYR A 183 2.62 3.61 -21.82
N GLY A 184 3.64 2.78 -22.09
CA GLY A 184 5.01 3.02 -21.61
C GLY A 184 5.62 4.32 -22.13
N ARG A 185 5.38 4.67 -23.40
CA ARG A 185 5.82 5.95 -23.99
C ARG A 185 5.17 7.17 -23.32
N VAL A 186 3.88 7.07 -22.99
CA VAL A 186 3.17 8.15 -22.27
C VAL A 186 3.76 8.32 -20.88
N LEU A 187 4.04 7.23 -20.15
CA LEU A 187 4.66 7.32 -18.83
C LEU A 187 6.01 8.03 -18.84
N HIS A 188 6.88 7.71 -19.81
CA HIS A 188 8.16 8.42 -19.97
C HIS A 188 7.95 9.91 -20.25
N ARG A 189 7.03 10.26 -21.16
CA ARG A 189 6.74 11.66 -21.47
C ARG A 189 6.14 12.41 -20.29
N LEU A 190 5.25 11.78 -19.53
CA LEU A 190 4.69 12.36 -18.31
C LEU A 190 5.77 12.59 -17.26
N GLN A 191 6.75 11.69 -17.08
CA GLN A 191 7.87 11.93 -16.15
C GLN A 191 8.66 13.20 -16.48
N ASP A 192 8.87 13.47 -17.77
CA ASP A 192 9.53 14.69 -18.24
C ASP A 192 8.65 15.94 -18.04
N ILE A 193 7.35 15.85 -18.36
CA ILE A 193 6.36 16.91 -18.15
C ILE A 193 6.26 17.28 -16.67
N LEU A 194 6.19 16.28 -15.78
CA LEU A 194 6.06 16.47 -14.33
C LEU A 194 7.30 17.17 -13.72
N SER A 195 8.43 17.20 -14.43
CA SER A 195 9.64 17.93 -14.02
C SER A 195 9.57 19.44 -14.30
N HIS A 196 8.54 19.92 -15.01
CA HIS A 196 8.35 21.32 -15.42
C HIS A 196 7.07 21.92 -14.83
N HIS A 197 7.21 22.93 -13.96
CA HIS A 197 6.09 23.48 -13.19
C HIS A 197 4.94 24.08 -14.03
N SER A 198 5.23 24.67 -15.19
CA SER A 198 4.20 25.23 -16.08
C SER A 198 3.33 24.16 -16.74
N LEU A 199 3.94 23.04 -17.16
CA LEU A 199 3.24 21.96 -17.85
C LEU A 199 2.35 21.12 -16.91
N LEU A 200 2.64 21.15 -15.60
CA LEU A 200 1.80 20.52 -14.56
C LEU A 200 0.39 21.12 -14.50
N LEU A 201 0.25 22.42 -14.80
CA LEU A 201 -1.01 23.14 -14.71
C LEU A 201 -1.85 23.04 -15.99
N GLU A 202 -1.36 22.34 -17.00
CA GLU A 202 -2.07 22.17 -18.27
C GLU A 202 -3.15 21.10 -18.18
N GLU A 203 -4.28 21.33 -18.85
CA GLU A 203 -5.42 20.42 -18.83
C GLU A 203 -5.07 19.05 -19.46
N GLN A 204 -4.17 19.06 -20.45
CA GLN A 204 -3.74 17.85 -21.16
C GLN A 204 -2.94 16.90 -20.27
N THR A 205 -2.10 17.42 -19.39
CA THR A 205 -1.36 16.60 -18.41
C THR A 205 -2.34 15.85 -17.51
N LEU A 206 -3.35 16.55 -16.99
CA LEU A 206 -4.40 15.95 -16.17
C LEU A 206 -5.23 14.93 -16.96
N ALA A 207 -5.67 15.29 -18.16
CA ALA A 207 -6.42 14.40 -19.05
C ALA A 207 -5.62 13.13 -19.40
N SER A 208 -4.31 13.26 -19.68
CA SER A 208 -3.42 12.13 -19.98
C SER A 208 -3.38 11.15 -18.80
N CYS A 209 -3.18 11.66 -17.58
CA CYS A 209 -3.18 10.82 -16.37
C CYS A 209 -4.55 10.16 -16.13
N MET A 210 -5.66 10.84 -16.41
CA MET A 210 -7.01 10.26 -16.30
C MET A 210 -7.26 9.17 -17.37
N VAL A 211 -6.77 9.34 -18.60
CA VAL A 211 -6.82 8.29 -19.65
C VAL A 211 -6.01 7.06 -19.24
N LEU A 212 -4.80 7.25 -18.67
CA LEU A 212 -4.01 6.14 -18.15
C LEU A 212 -4.67 5.44 -16.95
N SER A 213 -5.39 6.19 -16.11
CA SER A 213 -6.21 5.59 -15.04
C SER A 213 -7.30 4.67 -15.62
N THR A 214 -7.96 5.09 -16.71
CA THR A 214 -8.94 4.27 -17.43
C THR A 214 -8.30 3.08 -18.14
N PHE A 215 -7.09 3.24 -18.68
CA PHE A 215 -6.30 2.15 -19.26
C PHE A 215 -6.08 1.04 -18.24
N GLU A 216 -5.55 1.39 -17.06
CA GLU A 216 -5.28 0.45 -15.98
C GLU A 216 -6.55 -0.26 -15.49
N ALA A 217 -7.68 0.44 -15.49
CA ALA A 217 -8.98 -0.13 -15.14
C ALA A 217 -9.52 -1.11 -16.23
N SER A 218 -9.07 -0.98 -17.48
CA SER A 218 -9.58 -1.74 -18.63
C SER A 218 -8.70 -2.91 -19.06
N THR A 219 -7.48 -3.03 -18.54
CA THR A 219 -6.53 -4.08 -18.96
C THR A 219 -6.39 -5.20 -17.94
N PRO A 220 -6.55 -6.48 -18.34
CA PRO A 220 -6.12 -7.61 -17.53
C PRO A 220 -4.58 -7.59 -17.43
N GLN A 221 -4.03 -7.64 -16.22
CA GLN A 221 -2.59 -7.81 -15.98
C GLN A 221 -2.12 -9.12 -16.64
N SER A 222 -1.63 -9.00 -17.87
CA SER A 222 -0.99 -10.07 -18.59
C SER A 222 0.51 -9.96 -18.34
N THR A 223 1.11 -11.07 -17.93
CA THR A 223 2.55 -11.39 -17.73
C THR A 223 3.14 -11.32 -16.32
N ASN A 224 2.76 -10.39 -15.43
CA ASN A 224 3.25 -10.38 -14.03
C ASN A 224 2.10 -10.35 -13.02
N LYS A 225 1.83 -11.49 -12.38
CA LYS A 225 0.74 -11.73 -11.41
C LYS A 225 0.83 -10.92 -10.09
N THR A 226 1.72 -9.93 -9.98
CA THR A 226 2.05 -9.24 -8.71
C THR A 226 1.82 -7.73 -8.71
N ASN A 227 1.55 -7.08 -9.84
CA ASN A 227 1.52 -5.60 -9.87
C ASN A 227 0.09 -5.04 -9.90
N THR A 228 -0.60 -5.14 -8.78
CA THR A 228 -1.98 -4.65 -8.57
C THR A 228 -2.08 -3.18 -8.15
N GLY A 229 -0.94 -2.47 -8.06
CA GLY A 229 -0.88 -1.07 -7.61
C GLY A 229 -0.96 0.01 -8.71
N GLY A 230 -1.03 -0.35 -9.99
CA GLY A 230 -0.99 0.60 -11.12
C GLY A 230 -2.14 1.61 -11.11
N TRP A 231 -3.38 1.13 -11.08
CA TRP A 231 -4.59 1.98 -11.02
C TRP A 231 -4.61 2.86 -9.76
N ALA A 232 -4.32 2.30 -8.58
CA ALA A 232 -4.30 3.05 -7.33
C ALA A 232 -3.27 4.18 -7.35
N SER A 233 -2.07 3.92 -7.88
CA SER A 233 -1.01 4.91 -8.05
C SER A 233 -1.43 6.05 -8.97
N HIS A 234 -2.14 5.75 -10.06
CA HIS A 234 -2.70 6.76 -10.96
C HIS A 234 -3.80 7.59 -10.28
N VAL A 235 -4.72 6.96 -9.55
CA VAL A 235 -5.77 7.67 -8.80
C VAL A 235 -5.15 8.61 -7.77
N GLU A 236 -4.16 8.16 -7.00
CA GLU A 236 -3.43 9.00 -6.05
C GLU A 236 -2.66 10.14 -6.75
N GLY A 237 -2.00 9.84 -7.87
CA GLY A 237 -1.28 10.83 -8.68
C GLY A 237 -2.21 11.92 -9.22
N VAL A 238 -3.36 11.53 -9.80
CA VAL A 238 -4.39 12.46 -10.28
C VAL A 238 -4.98 13.27 -9.12
N ALA A 239 -5.23 12.64 -7.96
CA ALA A 239 -5.71 13.34 -6.77
C ALA A 239 -4.77 14.48 -6.38
N ARG A 240 -3.46 14.20 -6.35
CA ARG A 240 -2.41 15.18 -6.02
C ARG A 240 -2.31 16.27 -7.08
N LEU A 241 -2.43 15.93 -8.35
CA LEU A 241 -2.37 16.89 -9.44
C LEU A 241 -3.54 17.88 -9.37
N ILE A 242 -4.77 17.39 -9.19
CA ILE A 242 -5.95 18.26 -9.00
C ILE A 242 -5.77 19.12 -7.75
N GLN A 243 -5.34 18.53 -6.62
CA GLN A 243 -5.09 19.31 -5.41
C GLN A 243 -4.06 20.42 -5.62
N PHE A 244 -2.99 20.15 -6.38
CA PHE A 244 -1.93 21.11 -6.70
C PHE A 244 -2.40 22.24 -7.62
N ARG A 245 -3.29 21.94 -8.57
CA ARG A 245 -3.91 22.93 -9.47
C ARG A 245 -4.82 23.92 -8.74
N GLY A 246 -5.39 23.49 -7.60
CA GLY A 246 -6.33 24.28 -6.81
C GLY A 246 -7.72 24.39 -7.45
N PRO A 247 -8.75 24.74 -6.67
CA PRO A 247 -10.15 24.67 -7.13
C PRO A 247 -10.51 25.71 -8.19
N ASP A 248 -9.80 26.85 -8.26
CA ASP A 248 -10.07 27.93 -9.22
C ASP A 248 -9.83 27.51 -10.68
N LEU A 249 -8.91 26.57 -10.93
CA LEU A 249 -8.68 26.04 -12.29
C LEU A 249 -9.77 25.08 -12.74
N HIS A 250 -10.69 24.67 -11.85
CA HIS A 250 -11.73 23.68 -12.13
C HIS A 250 -13.14 24.30 -12.15
N VAL A 251 -13.27 25.59 -12.46
CA VAL A 251 -14.57 26.30 -12.44
C VAL A 251 -15.33 26.19 -13.77
N ALA A 252 -14.62 26.00 -14.90
CA ALA A 252 -15.22 25.90 -16.23
C ALA A 252 -14.44 24.98 -17.17
N GLY A 253 -14.96 24.82 -18.39
CA GLY A 253 -14.25 24.17 -19.50
C GLY A 253 -14.02 22.68 -19.33
N LEU A 254 -12.91 22.19 -19.89
CA LEU A 254 -12.49 20.79 -19.77
C LEU A 254 -11.99 20.47 -18.36
N SER A 255 -11.24 21.38 -17.72
CA SER A 255 -10.80 21.20 -16.33
C SER A 255 -11.93 20.95 -15.34
N HIS A 256 -13.08 21.62 -15.50
CA HIS A 256 -14.27 21.32 -14.69
C HIS A 256 -14.79 19.90 -14.94
N ARG A 257 -14.91 19.49 -16.22
CA ARG A 257 -15.38 18.13 -16.57
C ARG A 257 -14.46 17.02 -16.06
N LEU A 258 -13.15 17.20 -16.17
CA LEU A 258 -12.14 16.30 -15.61
C LEU A 258 -12.30 16.18 -14.09
N PHE A 259 -12.50 17.32 -13.42
CA PHE A 259 -12.76 17.35 -11.99
C PHE A 259 -14.04 16.58 -11.61
N LEU A 260 -15.16 16.83 -12.28
CA LEU A 260 -16.43 16.15 -12.01
C LEU A 260 -16.30 14.62 -12.08
N ASP A 261 -15.65 14.10 -13.13
CA ASP A 261 -15.49 12.65 -13.29
C ASP A 261 -14.52 12.07 -12.27
N PHE A 262 -13.39 12.75 -12.02
CA PHE A 262 -12.43 12.33 -11.02
C PHE A 262 -13.04 12.30 -9.60
N ARG A 263 -13.91 13.24 -9.24
CA ARG A 263 -14.52 13.30 -7.90
C ARG A 263 -15.15 11.97 -7.49
N SER A 264 -15.92 11.34 -8.37
CA SER A 264 -16.52 10.03 -8.09
C SER A 264 -15.45 8.99 -7.75
N THR A 265 -14.42 8.88 -8.59
CA THR A 265 -13.32 7.92 -8.41
C THR A 265 -12.49 8.21 -7.16
N GLY A 266 -12.09 9.47 -6.94
CA GLY A 266 -11.27 9.89 -5.81
C GLY A 266 -11.99 9.75 -4.47
N ILE A 267 -13.30 10.06 -4.41
CA ILE A 267 -14.11 9.88 -3.19
C ILE A 267 -14.31 8.38 -2.91
N THR A 268 -14.63 7.58 -3.93
CA THR A 268 -14.72 6.12 -3.78
C THR A 268 -13.40 5.52 -3.30
N HIS A 269 -12.26 5.96 -3.83
CA HIS A 269 -10.94 5.53 -3.37
C HIS A 269 -10.67 5.95 -1.91
N ALA A 270 -11.04 7.17 -1.52
CA ALA A 270 -10.91 7.65 -0.14
C ALA A 270 -11.76 6.82 0.84
N LEU A 271 -13.01 6.51 0.48
CA LEU A 271 -13.90 5.63 1.24
C LEU A 271 -13.34 4.20 1.34
N ALA A 272 -12.85 3.65 0.23
CA ALA A 272 -12.25 2.31 0.18
C ALA A 272 -10.97 2.21 1.03
N THR A 273 -10.17 3.27 1.05
CA THR A 273 -8.93 3.33 1.85
C THR A 273 -9.15 3.84 3.28
N ARG A 274 -10.39 4.16 3.65
CA ARG A 274 -10.79 4.76 4.94
C ARG A 274 -9.97 6.01 5.30
N LYS A 275 -9.68 6.85 4.31
CA LYS A 275 -8.97 8.13 4.47
C LYS A 275 -9.89 9.29 4.12
N SER A 276 -9.68 10.43 4.76
CA SER A 276 -10.28 11.69 4.36
C SER A 276 -9.74 12.15 3.00
N THR A 277 -10.49 13.03 2.35
CA THR A 277 -10.15 13.61 1.06
C THR A 277 -10.25 15.12 1.11
N TYR A 278 -9.34 15.82 0.42
CA TYR A 278 -9.38 17.27 0.30
C TYR A 278 -10.66 17.76 -0.41
N LEU A 279 -11.32 16.89 -1.17
CA LEU A 279 -12.59 17.17 -1.83
C LEU A 279 -13.74 17.49 -0.85
N ALA A 280 -13.58 17.17 0.44
CA ALA A 280 -14.51 17.53 1.50
C ALA A 280 -14.30 18.95 2.06
N GLN A 281 -13.24 19.66 1.66
CA GLN A 281 -12.95 21.01 2.14
C GLN A 281 -13.86 22.05 1.47
N GLN A 282 -14.18 23.12 2.20
CA GLN A 282 -15.19 24.11 1.78
C GLN A 282 -14.88 24.76 0.43
N ASP A 283 -13.62 25.05 0.13
CA ASP A 283 -13.23 25.63 -1.16
C ASP A 283 -13.56 24.69 -2.33
N TRP A 284 -13.34 23.38 -2.16
CA TRP A 284 -13.66 22.35 -3.16
C TRP A 284 -15.17 22.05 -3.29
N LEU A 285 -15.93 22.37 -2.24
CA LEU A 285 -17.40 22.29 -2.23
C LEU A 285 -18.07 23.53 -2.84
N THR A 286 -17.35 24.64 -3.03
CA THR A 286 -17.96 25.92 -3.43
C THR A 286 -17.34 26.52 -4.69
N VAL A 287 -16.02 26.65 -4.74
CA VAL A 287 -15.31 27.37 -5.81
C VAL A 287 -15.54 26.75 -7.19
N PRO A 288 -15.41 25.42 -7.41
CA PRO A 288 -15.65 24.81 -8.73
C PRO A 288 -17.07 25.02 -9.28
N TRP A 289 -18.03 25.39 -8.42
CA TRP A 289 -19.46 25.48 -8.72
C TRP A 289 -19.94 26.92 -8.94
N LYS A 290 -19.02 27.90 -9.04
CA LYS A 290 -19.37 29.31 -9.27
C LYS A 290 -20.11 29.55 -10.58
N ILE A 291 -19.88 28.72 -11.60
CA ILE A 291 -20.48 28.87 -12.94
C ILE A 291 -21.55 27.80 -13.18
N GLN A 292 -21.22 26.53 -12.95
CA GLN A 292 -22.14 25.41 -13.19
C GLN A 292 -22.75 24.93 -11.86
N PRO A 293 -24.08 24.81 -11.75
CA PRO A 293 -24.72 24.30 -10.54
C PRO A 293 -24.52 22.79 -10.39
N LYS A 294 -24.49 22.32 -9.14
CA LYS A 294 -24.34 20.90 -8.80
C LYS A 294 -25.52 20.06 -9.28
N SER A 295 -25.25 18.94 -9.94
CA SER A 295 -26.25 17.91 -10.19
C SER A 295 -26.61 17.12 -8.93
N ASP A 296 -27.65 16.29 -8.97
CA ASP A 296 -28.01 15.43 -7.83
C ASP A 296 -26.85 14.50 -7.42
N LEU A 297 -26.07 14.02 -8.39
CA LEU A 297 -24.89 13.19 -8.10
C LEU A 297 -23.79 13.98 -7.40
N ASP A 298 -23.57 15.22 -7.82
CA ASP A 298 -22.55 16.07 -7.21
C ASP A 298 -22.89 16.41 -5.76
N GLN A 299 -24.18 16.65 -5.49
CA GLN A 299 -24.71 16.85 -4.14
C GLN A 299 -24.52 15.59 -3.28
N LEU A 300 -24.78 14.41 -3.82
CA LEU A 300 -24.52 13.15 -3.11
C LEU A 300 -23.01 12.96 -2.85
N LEU A 301 -22.16 13.24 -3.83
CA LEU A 301 -20.71 13.12 -3.72
C LEU A 301 -20.13 14.09 -2.67
N ASP A 302 -20.70 15.30 -2.52
CA ASP A 302 -20.33 16.21 -1.42
C ASP A 302 -20.57 15.58 -0.05
N ILE A 303 -21.72 14.92 0.12
CA ILE A 303 -22.07 14.23 1.37
C ILE A 303 -21.10 13.04 1.58
N MET A 304 -20.86 12.24 0.54
CA MET A 304 -19.93 11.11 0.60
C MET A 304 -18.49 11.52 0.96
N ALA A 305 -17.99 12.63 0.42
CA ALA A 305 -16.65 13.14 0.74
C ALA A 305 -16.53 13.52 2.23
N GLN A 306 -17.57 14.13 2.80
CA GLN A 306 -17.62 14.45 4.22
C GLN A 306 -17.72 13.20 5.09
N ILE A 307 -18.54 12.22 4.68
CA ILE A 307 -18.62 10.91 5.35
C ILE A 307 -17.27 10.19 5.34
N ALA A 308 -16.45 10.30 4.28
CA ALA A 308 -15.10 9.73 4.29
C ALA A 308 -14.24 10.29 5.43
N THR A 309 -14.38 11.58 5.74
CA THR A 309 -13.73 12.20 6.90
C THR A 309 -14.27 11.65 8.22
N LEU A 310 -15.58 11.40 8.29
CA LEU A 310 -16.21 10.81 9.46
C LEU A 310 -15.78 9.34 9.66
N ILE A 311 -15.65 8.56 8.59
CA ILE A 311 -15.16 7.17 8.62
C ILE A 311 -13.69 7.12 9.05
N GLU A 312 -12.84 8.04 8.58
CA GLU A 312 -11.46 8.12 9.07
C GLU A 312 -11.43 8.46 10.57
N LYS A 313 -12.25 9.42 11.02
CA LYS A 313 -12.42 9.71 12.46
C LYS A 313 -12.92 8.50 13.22
N ALA A 314 -13.89 7.76 12.69
CA ALA A 314 -14.41 6.52 13.27
C ALA A 314 -13.29 5.49 13.41
N ALA A 315 -12.52 5.23 12.35
CA ALA A 315 -11.37 4.32 12.37
C ALA A 315 -10.30 4.75 13.39
N ARG A 316 -10.05 6.07 13.52
CA ARG A 316 -9.16 6.62 14.56
C ARG A 316 -9.74 6.47 15.97
N LEU A 317 -11.06 6.60 16.15
CA LEU A 317 -11.74 6.51 17.45
C LEU A 317 -11.98 5.06 17.91
N THR A 318 -12.15 4.14 16.96
CA THR A 318 -12.08 2.68 17.20
C THR A 318 -10.68 2.28 17.66
N THR A 319 -9.65 3.04 17.26
CA THR A 319 -8.24 2.87 17.66
C THR A 319 -7.76 3.88 18.70
N ALA A 320 -8.64 4.68 19.32
CA ALA A 320 -8.31 5.67 20.37
C ALA A 320 -8.92 5.28 21.72
N PHE A 321 -8.18 5.54 22.81
CA PHE A 321 -8.35 4.88 24.11
C PHE A 321 -8.64 5.81 25.30
N ASP A 322 -8.82 7.11 25.05
CA ASP A 322 -9.24 8.07 26.08
C ASP A 322 -10.77 8.03 26.27
N ASP A 323 -11.27 8.66 27.35
CA ASP A 323 -12.70 8.91 27.63
C ASP A 323 -13.30 9.91 26.62
N LEU A 324 -13.33 9.44 25.39
CA LEU A 324 -13.83 10.08 24.20
C LEU A 324 -15.31 9.75 24.06
N HIS A 325 -16.00 9.39 25.15
CA HIS A 325 -17.42 9.05 25.12
C HIS A 325 -18.23 10.19 24.49
N ALA A 326 -17.94 11.43 24.87
CA ALA A 326 -18.50 12.62 24.24
C ALA A 326 -18.15 12.72 22.75
N GLN A 327 -16.96 12.31 22.31
CA GLN A 327 -16.57 12.31 20.89
C GLN A 327 -17.18 11.14 20.10
N ARG A 328 -17.39 9.97 20.71
CA ARG A 328 -18.08 8.81 20.11
C ARG A 328 -19.57 9.08 19.99
N ILE A 329 -20.18 9.66 21.02
CA ILE A 329 -21.55 10.19 20.95
C ILE A 329 -21.62 11.25 19.85
N ALA A 330 -20.72 12.23 19.84
CA ALA A 330 -20.70 13.26 18.80
C ALA A 330 -20.49 12.66 17.40
N LEU A 331 -19.72 11.58 17.28
CA LEU A 331 -19.50 10.87 16.02
C LEU A 331 -20.76 10.13 15.57
N VAL A 332 -21.44 9.41 16.47
CA VAL A 332 -22.70 8.72 16.17
C VAL A 332 -23.81 9.73 15.89
N GLN A 333 -23.90 10.82 16.63
CA GLN A 333 -24.79 11.95 16.36
C GLN A 333 -24.51 12.57 14.99
N GLN A 334 -23.24 12.83 14.65
CA GLN A 334 -22.86 13.26 13.30
C GLN A 334 -23.22 12.19 12.26
N GLY A 335 -23.10 10.91 12.58
CA GLY A 335 -23.53 9.80 11.74
C GLY A 335 -25.03 9.84 11.46
N TRP A 336 -25.86 10.07 12.48
CA TRP A 336 -27.31 10.23 12.34
C TRP A 336 -27.72 11.50 11.59
N GLU A 337 -26.94 12.58 11.74
CA GLU A 337 -27.13 13.80 10.95
C GLU A 337 -26.86 13.54 9.47
N PHE A 338 -25.76 12.86 9.13
CA PHE A 338 -25.48 12.46 7.75
C PHE A 338 -26.49 11.45 7.21
N HIS A 339 -26.97 10.51 8.04
CA HIS A 339 -28.06 9.61 7.66
C HIS A 339 -29.33 10.40 7.29
N SER A 340 -29.69 11.39 8.10
CA SER A 340 -30.84 12.27 7.86
C SER A 340 -30.64 13.14 6.62
N GLN A 341 -29.43 13.68 6.43
CA GLN A 341 -29.06 14.44 5.24
C GLN A 341 -29.16 13.60 3.97
N LEU A 342 -28.64 12.37 3.97
CA LEU A 342 -28.75 11.41 2.88
C LEU A 342 -30.21 11.08 2.58
N LYS A 343 -31.01 10.81 3.60
CA LYS A 343 -32.45 10.51 3.45
C LYS A 343 -33.21 11.70 2.87
N ASN A 344 -32.98 12.91 3.38
CA ASN A 344 -33.62 14.13 2.87
C ASN A 344 -33.21 14.41 1.42
N TRP A 345 -31.93 14.25 1.09
CA TRP A 345 -31.45 14.34 -0.28
C TRP A 345 -32.16 13.32 -1.18
N TYR A 346 -32.27 12.06 -0.75
CA TYR A 346 -32.91 11.01 -1.54
C TYR A 346 -34.42 11.24 -1.72
N GLN A 347 -35.12 11.74 -0.70
CA GLN A 347 -36.53 12.13 -0.82
C GLN A 347 -36.71 13.31 -1.78
N GLY A 348 -35.87 14.34 -1.67
CA GLY A 348 -35.87 15.46 -2.62
C GLY A 348 -35.55 15.03 -4.04
N PHE A 349 -34.66 14.04 -4.21
CA PHE A 349 -34.38 13.42 -5.50
C PHE A 349 -35.60 12.67 -6.04
N LEU A 350 -36.27 11.83 -5.23
CA LEU A 350 -37.49 11.10 -5.62
C LEU A 350 -38.61 12.04 -6.08
N GLN A 351 -38.81 13.18 -5.40
CA GLN A 351 -39.84 14.16 -5.75
C GLN A 351 -39.63 14.82 -7.12
N LYS A 352 -38.39 14.84 -7.63
CA LYS A 352 -38.07 15.40 -8.96
C LYS A 352 -38.39 14.43 -10.10
N GLN A 353 -38.71 13.18 -9.80
CA GLN A 353 -38.80 12.11 -10.78
C GLN A 353 -40.27 11.79 -11.08
N ALA A 354 -40.57 11.61 -12.38
CA ALA A 354 -41.95 11.41 -12.84
C ALA A 354 -42.48 9.98 -12.64
N GLY A 355 -41.65 9.05 -12.15
CA GLY A 355 -41.99 7.64 -12.02
C GLY A 355 -41.00 6.84 -11.16
N PRO A 356 -41.21 5.51 -11.02
CA PRO A 356 -40.33 4.65 -10.25
C PRO A 356 -38.92 4.61 -10.85
N LEU A 357 -37.89 4.72 -10.01
CA LEU A 357 -36.50 4.85 -10.44
C LEU A 357 -35.86 3.53 -10.85
N TYR A 358 -36.44 2.43 -10.37
CA TYR A 358 -36.09 1.08 -10.76
C TYR A 358 -37.34 0.20 -10.66
N TYR A 359 -37.31 -0.91 -11.37
CA TYR A 359 -38.35 -1.93 -11.37
C TYR A 359 -37.71 -3.31 -11.19
N GLU A 360 -38.44 -4.20 -10.53
CA GLU A 360 -38.02 -5.58 -10.35
C GLU A 360 -38.36 -6.39 -11.62
N ARG A 361 -37.42 -7.20 -12.09
CA ARG A 361 -37.65 -8.22 -13.11
C ARG A 361 -37.22 -9.60 -12.60
N PRO A 362 -37.77 -10.69 -13.13
CA PRO A 362 -37.24 -12.03 -12.88
C PRO A 362 -35.77 -12.10 -13.31
N SER A 363 -34.90 -12.60 -12.44
CA SER A 363 -33.47 -12.73 -12.72
C SER A 363 -33.24 -13.71 -13.88
N SER A 364 -32.51 -13.31 -14.92
CA SER A 364 -32.38 -14.13 -16.14
C SER A 364 -31.37 -15.28 -16.04
N SER A 365 -30.67 -15.43 -14.89
CA SER A 365 -29.61 -16.44 -14.65
C SER A 365 -28.47 -16.45 -15.70
N ARG A 366 -28.41 -15.46 -16.60
CA ARG A 366 -27.52 -15.46 -17.78
C ARG A 366 -26.03 -15.41 -17.46
N PHE A 367 -25.67 -14.95 -16.27
CA PHE A 367 -24.29 -14.64 -15.92
C PHE A 367 -23.63 -15.70 -15.01
N LEU A 368 -24.33 -16.77 -14.61
CA LEU A 368 -23.89 -17.71 -13.57
C LEU A 368 -24.19 -19.18 -13.92
N SER A 369 -23.38 -20.11 -13.40
CA SER A 369 -23.34 -21.54 -13.78
C SER A 369 -24.38 -22.45 -13.09
N GLN A 370 -25.40 -21.87 -12.41
CA GLN A 370 -26.64 -22.45 -11.82
C GLN A 370 -26.63 -22.96 -10.35
N PRO A 371 -27.80 -22.98 -9.66
CA PRO A 371 -29.15 -22.63 -10.10
C PRO A 371 -29.70 -21.29 -9.57
N ALA A 372 -30.71 -20.80 -10.28
CA ALA A 372 -31.55 -19.67 -9.92
C ALA A 372 -32.19 -19.85 -8.52
N SER A 373 -31.76 -19.11 -7.49
CA SER A 373 -32.69 -18.73 -6.38
C SER A 373 -32.16 -17.71 -5.37
N VAL A 374 -30.85 -17.41 -5.26
CA VAL A 374 -30.35 -16.50 -4.19
C VAL A 374 -31.00 -15.12 -4.30
N PHE A 375 -31.02 -14.58 -5.52
CA PHE A 375 -31.74 -13.35 -5.85
C PHE A 375 -32.72 -13.63 -7.01
N PRO A 376 -33.98 -14.00 -6.72
CA PRO A 376 -34.95 -14.38 -7.76
C PRO A 376 -35.38 -13.19 -8.63
N LYS A 377 -35.14 -11.98 -8.16
CA LYS A 377 -35.45 -10.73 -8.85
C LYS A 377 -34.20 -9.87 -8.99
N SER A 378 -34.05 -9.23 -10.15
CA SER A 378 -33.04 -8.22 -10.43
C SER A 378 -33.67 -6.83 -10.54
N LEU A 379 -32.91 -5.82 -10.10
CA LEU A 379 -33.28 -4.42 -10.22
C LEU A 379 -32.79 -3.87 -11.55
N HIS A 380 -33.71 -3.28 -12.29
CA HIS A 380 -33.42 -2.59 -13.53
C HIS A 380 -33.78 -1.12 -13.37
N PHE A 381 -32.91 -0.25 -13.86
CA PHE A 381 -33.03 1.19 -13.69
C PHE A 381 -33.52 1.84 -14.98
N GLN A 382 -34.12 3.01 -14.86
CA GLN A 382 -34.55 3.79 -16.02
C GLN A 382 -33.39 4.20 -16.93
N ASN A 383 -32.22 4.44 -16.36
CA ASN A 383 -30.98 4.73 -17.08
C ASN A 383 -29.76 4.50 -16.17
N PHE A 384 -28.57 4.48 -16.79
CA PHE A 384 -27.30 4.28 -16.09
C PHE A 384 -27.01 5.35 -15.02
N LYS A 385 -27.44 6.61 -15.24
CA LYS A 385 -27.22 7.71 -14.27
C LYS A 385 -27.96 7.44 -12.96
N ILE A 386 -29.21 6.99 -13.06
CA ILE A 386 -30.04 6.60 -11.92
C ILE A 386 -29.44 5.36 -11.24
N ALA A 387 -28.98 4.36 -11.98
CA ALA A 387 -28.29 3.19 -11.41
C ALA A 387 -27.06 3.61 -10.59
N ARG A 388 -26.20 4.49 -11.14
CA ARG A 388 -25.00 5.01 -10.47
C ARG A 388 -25.33 5.79 -9.20
N LEU A 389 -26.39 6.60 -9.23
CA LEU A 389 -26.88 7.35 -8.06
C LEU A 389 -27.32 6.42 -6.94
N HIS A 390 -28.16 5.42 -7.24
CA HIS A 390 -28.62 4.45 -6.25
C HIS A 390 -27.47 3.63 -5.69
N LEU A 391 -26.58 3.13 -6.56
CA LEU A 391 -25.42 2.36 -6.13
C LEU A 391 -24.53 3.16 -5.17
N SER A 392 -24.30 4.44 -5.46
CA SER A 392 -23.52 5.33 -4.59
C SER A 392 -24.22 5.61 -3.27
N TYR A 393 -25.53 5.89 -3.31
CA TYR A 393 -26.37 6.17 -2.15
C TYR A 393 -26.46 4.98 -1.19
N TRP A 394 -26.77 3.79 -1.71
CA TRP A 394 -26.83 2.57 -0.91
C TRP A 394 -25.46 2.20 -0.33
N THR A 395 -24.40 2.33 -1.13
CA THR A 395 -23.04 2.02 -0.66
C THR A 395 -22.62 2.94 0.49
N VAL A 396 -22.86 4.26 0.40
CA VAL A 396 -22.46 5.17 1.49
C VAL A 396 -23.31 4.96 2.75
N LEU A 397 -24.59 4.61 2.62
CA LEU A 397 -25.43 4.21 3.75
C LEU A 397 -24.91 2.93 4.42
N LEU A 398 -24.54 1.91 3.62
CA LEU A 398 -23.93 0.69 4.15
C LEU A 398 -22.65 0.99 4.94
N LEU A 399 -21.79 1.86 4.43
CA LEU A 399 -20.56 2.26 5.12
C LEU A 399 -20.87 3.01 6.41
N LEU A 400 -21.88 3.88 6.41
CA LEU A 400 -22.32 4.61 7.59
C LEU A 400 -22.86 3.66 8.67
N TYR A 401 -23.70 2.69 8.29
CA TYR A 401 -24.22 1.67 9.18
C TYR A 401 -23.13 0.78 9.76
N SER A 402 -22.26 0.23 8.91
CA SER A 402 -21.21 -0.70 9.33
C SER A 402 -20.06 -0.04 10.09
N SER A 403 -19.75 1.24 9.84
CA SER A 403 -18.55 1.89 10.38
C SER A 403 -18.82 2.87 11.52
N ILE A 404 -20.06 3.39 11.65
CA ILE A 404 -20.37 4.49 12.57
C ILE A 404 -21.60 4.17 13.42
N LEU A 405 -22.72 3.80 12.79
CA LEU A 405 -23.96 3.55 13.53
C LEU A 405 -23.97 2.18 14.24
N ALA A 406 -23.09 1.26 13.86
CA ALA A 406 -22.86 0.00 14.58
C ALA A 406 -21.91 0.13 15.80
N ILE A 407 -21.43 1.34 16.13
CA ILE A 407 -20.57 1.54 17.31
C ILE A 407 -21.41 1.30 18.57
N PRO A 408 -21.04 0.34 19.44
CA PRO A 408 -21.84 -0.01 20.61
C PRO A 408 -22.00 1.17 21.58
N PHE A 409 -23.25 1.46 21.96
CA PHE A 409 -23.58 2.46 22.98
C PHE A 409 -23.40 1.95 24.42
N SER A 410 -22.79 0.79 24.65
CA SER A 410 -22.48 0.25 26.00
C SER A 410 -21.50 1.12 26.81
N SER A 411 -21.15 2.29 26.30
CA SER A 411 -20.47 3.37 27.01
C SER A 411 -21.42 4.36 27.71
N LEU A 412 -22.74 4.26 27.53
CA LEU A 412 -23.79 5.09 28.16
C LEU A 412 -24.29 4.56 29.52
N SER A 413 -23.63 3.54 30.08
CA SER A 413 -24.16 2.64 31.14
C SER A 413 -24.49 3.30 32.48
N ASP A 414 -24.14 4.56 32.71
CA ASP A 414 -24.42 5.22 33.99
C ASP A 414 -25.78 5.94 34.03
N VAL A 415 -26.58 5.94 32.94
CA VAL A 415 -27.87 6.63 32.93
C VAL A 415 -28.97 5.79 32.25
N ASN A 416 -29.82 5.17 33.08
CA ASN A 416 -31.14 4.61 32.78
C ASN A 416 -31.25 3.27 31.99
N PRO A 417 -31.92 2.23 32.54
CA PRO A 417 -32.14 0.94 31.87
C PRO A 417 -33.04 1.02 30.62
N THR A 418 -33.87 2.06 30.46
CA THR A 418 -34.64 2.32 29.23
C THR A 418 -33.77 2.66 28.02
N SER A 419 -32.58 3.25 28.22
CA SER A 419 -31.65 3.62 27.15
C SER A 419 -31.01 2.38 26.48
N ASN A 420 -30.76 1.33 27.26
CA ASN A 420 -30.17 0.09 26.76
C ASN A 420 -31.12 -0.68 25.83
N LEU A 421 -32.43 -0.67 26.13
CA LEU A 421 -33.43 -1.31 25.28
C LEU A 421 -33.59 -0.57 23.94
N ILE A 422 -33.61 0.77 23.97
CA ILE A 422 -33.68 1.61 22.77
C ILE A 422 -32.45 1.38 21.88
N THR A 423 -31.26 1.35 22.48
CA THR A 423 -29.99 1.05 21.79
C THR A 423 -30.02 -0.30 21.08
N SER A 424 -30.47 -1.36 21.77
CA SER A 424 -30.52 -2.70 21.17
C SER A 424 -31.48 -2.76 19.98
N VAL A 425 -32.61 -2.06 20.07
CA VAL A 425 -33.61 -1.97 19.01
C VAL A 425 -33.07 -1.18 17.81
N GLU A 426 -32.35 -0.08 18.05
CA GLU A 426 -31.70 0.70 16.99
C GLU A 426 -30.59 -0.07 16.26
N ASN A 427 -29.80 -0.87 16.98
CA ASN A 427 -28.77 -1.72 16.38
C ASN A 427 -29.37 -2.84 15.53
N GLU A 428 -30.40 -3.53 16.02
CA GLU A 428 -31.11 -4.56 15.26
C GLU A 428 -31.75 -3.97 13.99
N PHE A 429 -32.38 -2.79 14.12
CA PHE A 429 -32.96 -2.06 13.01
C PHE A 429 -31.93 -1.65 11.95
N THR A 430 -30.77 -1.15 12.38
CA THR A 430 -29.66 -0.76 11.50
C THR A 430 -29.11 -1.97 10.74
N HIS A 431 -28.96 -3.11 11.42
CA HIS A 431 -28.52 -4.35 10.81
C HIS A 431 -29.50 -4.85 9.73
N ARG A 432 -30.81 -4.82 10.02
CA ARG A 432 -31.86 -5.18 9.04
C ARG A 432 -31.81 -4.31 7.79
N GLN A 433 -31.68 -2.99 7.95
CA GLN A 433 -31.56 -2.07 6.82
C GLN A 433 -30.26 -2.28 6.04
N ALA A 434 -29.15 -2.54 6.72
CA ALA A 434 -27.88 -2.84 6.06
C ALA A 434 -28.00 -4.09 5.18
N LEU A 435 -28.67 -5.13 5.65
CA LEU A 435 -28.91 -6.33 4.85
C LEU A 435 -29.79 -6.02 3.62
N GLU A 436 -30.88 -5.26 3.78
CA GLU A 436 -31.73 -4.84 2.66
C GLU A 436 -30.94 -4.07 1.60
N LEU A 437 -30.13 -3.09 2.00
CA LEU A 437 -29.29 -2.32 1.09
C LEU A 437 -28.25 -3.20 0.37
N ALA A 438 -27.61 -4.13 1.08
CA ALA A 438 -26.66 -5.08 0.51
C ALA A 438 -27.33 -5.96 -0.57
N ARG A 439 -28.56 -6.41 -0.31
CA ARG A 439 -29.37 -7.15 -1.30
C ARG A 439 -29.73 -6.29 -2.51
N MET A 440 -30.15 -5.04 -2.31
CA MET A 440 -30.44 -4.13 -3.43
C MET A 440 -29.22 -3.90 -4.32
N ILE A 441 -28.04 -3.76 -3.73
CA ILE A 441 -26.77 -3.69 -4.48
C ILE A 441 -26.58 -4.97 -5.28
N ALA A 442 -26.66 -6.15 -4.65
CA ALA A 442 -26.51 -7.44 -5.34
C ALA A 442 -27.54 -7.61 -6.49
N GLN A 443 -28.80 -7.28 -6.26
CA GLN A 443 -29.86 -7.37 -7.27
C GLN A 443 -29.66 -6.42 -8.46
N SER A 444 -28.81 -5.40 -8.32
CA SER A 444 -28.48 -4.44 -9.39
C SER A 444 -27.41 -4.94 -10.36
N MET A 445 -26.70 -6.02 -10.02
CA MET A 445 -25.57 -6.50 -10.82
C MET A 445 -25.97 -6.93 -12.22
N GLU A 446 -27.16 -7.54 -12.40
CA GLU A 446 -27.61 -7.99 -13.71
C GLU A 446 -27.79 -6.81 -14.69
N TYR A 447 -28.36 -5.70 -14.24
CA TYR A 447 -28.47 -4.48 -15.03
C TYR A 447 -27.08 -3.88 -15.32
N LEU A 448 -26.25 -3.69 -14.28
CA LEU A 448 -24.94 -3.05 -14.39
C LEU A 448 -23.91 -3.87 -15.20
N LEU A 449 -24.12 -5.18 -15.31
CA LEU A 449 -23.30 -6.10 -16.10
C LEU A 449 -24.03 -6.56 -17.38
N SER A 450 -25.13 -5.92 -17.77
CA SER A 450 -25.75 -6.15 -19.08
C SER A 450 -24.83 -5.69 -20.21
N GLU A 451 -25.02 -6.25 -21.41
CA GLU A 451 -24.23 -5.89 -22.59
C GLU A 451 -24.34 -4.39 -22.91
N ASP A 452 -25.52 -3.79 -22.64
CA ASP A 452 -25.80 -2.38 -22.89
C ASP A 452 -25.02 -1.42 -21.99
N MET A 453 -24.47 -1.89 -20.86
CA MET A 453 -23.70 -1.04 -19.94
C MET A 453 -22.20 -0.98 -20.28
N HIS A 454 -21.77 -1.76 -21.26
CA HIS A 454 -20.41 -1.73 -21.82
C HIS A 454 -19.30 -1.79 -20.74
N ILE A 455 -18.14 -1.13 -20.92
CA ILE A 455 -17.04 -1.15 -19.94
C ILE A 455 -17.38 -0.36 -18.66
N LEU A 456 -18.16 0.70 -18.79
CA LEU A 456 -18.45 1.61 -17.68
C LEU A 456 -19.29 0.97 -16.57
N GLY A 457 -20.20 0.06 -16.90
CA GLY A 457 -20.99 -0.71 -15.93
C GLY A 457 -20.13 -1.53 -14.95
N PRO A 458 -19.34 -2.50 -15.45
CA PRO A 458 -18.35 -3.27 -14.68
C PRO A 458 -17.42 -2.40 -13.83
N GLN A 459 -16.96 -1.26 -14.33
CA GLN A 459 -16.11 -0.32 -13.58
C GLN A 459 -16.79 0.26 -12.32
N LYS A 460 -18.11 0.37 -12.30
CA LYS A 460 -18.85 0.97 -11.15
C LYS A 460 -19.31 -0.06 -10.12
N VAL A 461 -19.31 -1.35 -10.46
CA VAL A 461 -19.81 -2.43 -9.59
C VAL A 461 -18.88 -2.74 -8.41
N PHE A 462 -17.57 -2.75 -8.65
CA PHE A 462 -16.59 -3.34 -7.74
C PHE A 462 -16.74 -2.89 -6.27
N PHE A 463 -16.76 -1.58 -6.02
CA PHE A 463 -16.73 -1.05 -4.67
C PHE A 463 -18.01 -1.32 -3.90
N ALA A 464 -19.16 -1.13 -4.56
CA ALA A 464 -20.47 -1.35 -3.98
C ALA A 464 -20.70 -2.83 -3.63
N LEU A 465 -20.35 -3.74 -4.54
CA LEU A 465 -20.49 -5.17 -4.31
C LEU A 465 -19.57 -5.63 -3.17
N ARG A 466 -18.37 -5.07 -3.05
CA ARG A 466 -17.46 -5.36 -1.93
C ARG A 466 -18.02 -4.87 -0.58
N ALA A 467 -18.68 -3.71 -0.56
CA ALA A 467 -19.36 -3.22 0.63
C ALA A 467 -20.53 -4.14 1.03
N ALA A 468 -21.31 -4.62 0.05
CA ALA A 468 -22.39 -5.59 0.29
C ALA A 468 -21.87 -6.92 0.83
N MET A 469 -20.79 -7.46 0.26
CA MET A 469 -20.13 -8.67 0.78
C MET A 469 -19.74 -8.54 2.25
N HIS A 470 -19.24 -7.39 2.68
CA HIS A 470 -18.89 -7.21 4.10
C HIS A 470 -20.10 -7.40 5.03
N VAL A 471 -21.29 -6.96 4.61
CA VAL A 471 -22.52 -7.16 5.38
C VAL A 471 -22.92 -8.64 5.38
N PHE A 472 -22.86 -9.32 4.23
CA PHE A 472 -23.16 -10.76 4.14
C PHE A 472 -22.19 -11.62 4.96
N ALA A 473 -20.93 -11.18 5.15
CA ALA A 473 -19.96 -11.89 6.00
C ALA A 473 -20.31 -11.81 7.48
N SER A 474 -20.91 -10.69 7.92
CA SER A 474 -21.24 -10.45 9.33
C SER A 474 -22.54 -11.11 9.79
N THR A 475 -23.33 -11.65 8.87
CA THR A 475 -24.59 -12.34 9.17
C THR A 475 -24.37 -13.84 9.32
N GLU A 476 -24.73 -14.41 10.49
CA GLU A 476 -24.73 -15.86 10.79
C GLU A 476 -25.81 -16.65 10.00
N ALA A 477 -26.03 -16.34 8.72
CA ALA A 477 -26.95 -17.12 7.90
C ALA A 477 -26.31 -18.48 7.57
N GLU A 478 -26.98 -19.57 7.96
CA GLU A 478 -26.49 -20.95 7.97
C GLU A 478 -25.92 -21.47 6.62
N ASP A 479 -26.25 -20.84 5.49
CA ASP A 479 -25.93 -21.37 4.16
C ASP A 479 -24.93 -20.55 3.32
N GLY A 480 -24.50 -19.34 3.73
CA GLY A 480 -23.45 -18.57 3.03
C GLY A 480 -23.71 -18.16 1.56
N GLN A 481 -24.90 -18.43 1.01
CA GLN A 481 -25.19 -18.36 -0.42
C GLN A 481 -25.04 -16.95 -1.04
N GLU A 482 -25.41 -15.89 -0.33
CA GLU A 482 -25.29 -14.50 -0.82
C GLU A 482 -23.81 -14.11 -1.01
N MET A 483 -22.93 -14.60 -0.14
CA MET A 483 -21.49 -14.38 -0.22
C MET A 483 -20.89 -15.10 -1.45
N ASP A 484 -21.25 -16.36 -1.64
CA ASP A 484 -20.76 -17.17 -2.75
C ASP A 484 -21.26 -16.62 -4.08
N TRP A 485 -22.52 -16.17 -4.14
CA TRP A 485 -23.05 -15.45 -5.29
C TRP A 485 -22.23 -14.20 -5.63
N CYS A 486 -21.83 -13.40 -4.64
CA CYS A 486 -20.99 -12.23 -4.87
C CYS A 486 -19.58 -12.61 -5.40
N LYS A 487 -19.01 -13.72 -4.92
CA LYS A 487 -17.70 -14.22 -5.42
C LYS A 487 -17.80 -14.62 -6.89
N GLU A 488 -18.87 -15.31 -7.29
CA GLU A 488 -19.09 -15.68 -8.69
C GLU A 488 -19.22 -14.45 -9.61
N ILE A 489 -19.83 -13.35 -9.13
CA ILE A 489 -19.86 -12.09 -9.88
C ILE A 489 -18.46 -11.51 -10.07
N PHE A 490 -17.57 -11.60 -9.08
CA PHE A 490 -16.17 -11.19 -9.24
C PHE A 490 -15.42 -12.10 -10.22
N GLU A 491 -15.68 -13.41 -10.21
CA GLU A 491 -15.13 -14.34 -11.19
C GLU A 491 -15.63 -14.04 -12.61
N GLU A 492 -16.89 -13.65 -12.77
CA GLU A 492 -17.46 -13.20 -14.04
C GLU A 492 -16.80 -11.91 -14.54
N LEU A 493 -16.56 -10.94 -13.66
CA LEU A 493 -15.81 -9.73 -13.98
C LEU A 493 -14.39 -10.06 -14.46
N ASP A 494 -13.69 -10.94 -13.73
CA ASP A 494 -12.35 -11.43 -14.10
C ASP A 494 -12.39 -12.12 -15.47
N ARG A 495 -13.38 -13.00 -15.73
CA ARG A 495 -13.57 -13.72 -17.00
C ARG A 495 -13.83 -12.77 -18.17
N ARG A 496 -14.59 -11.70 -17.94
CA ARG A 496 -14.80 -10.66 -18.94
C ARG A 496 -13.52 -9.88 -19.24
N GLY A 497 -12.51 -9.93 -18.37
CA GLY A 497 -11.24 -9.20 -18.50
C GLY A 497 -11.19 -7.92 -17.68
N TYR A 498 -11.97 -7.85 -16.60
CA TYR A 498 -12.04 -6.74 -15.68
C TYR A 498 -11.56 -7.17 -14.29
N PRO A 499 -10.23 -7.19 -14.02
CA PRO A 499 -9.66 -7.77 -12.81
C PRO A 499 -9.83 -6.89 -11.56
N PHE A 500 -10.96 -6.20 -11.41
CA PHE A 500 -11.20 -5.24 -10.33
C PHE A 500 -11.06 -5.89 -8.94
N GLY A 501 -11.39 -7.19 -8.82
CA GLY A 501 -11.18 -8.04 -7.64
C GLY A 501 -9.78 -7.91 -7.02
N LYS A 502 -8.76 -7.69 -7.86
CA LYS A 502 -7.33 -7.70 -7.49
C LYS A 502 -6.75 -6.31 -7.24
N ILE A 503 -7.43 -5.25 -7.70
CA ILE A 503 -6.94 -3.86 -7.67
C ILE A 503 -7.03 -3.25 -6.26
N LEU A 504 -7.99 -3.68 -5.44
CA LEU A 504 -8.13 -3.20 -4.05
C LEU A 504 -7.85 -4.27 -2.98
N SER A 505 -7.57 -5.53 -3.35
CA SER A 505 -6.98 -6.50 -2.42
C SER A 505 -5.52 -6.17 -2.08
N SER A 506 -4.88 -5.32 -2.88
CA SER A 506 -3.49 -4.87 -2.74
C SER A 506 -3.34 -3.41 -2.30
N ALA A 507 -4.29 -2.54 -2.66
CA ALA A 507 -4.22 -1.10 -2.39
C ALA A 507 -4.83 -0.67 -1.04
N VAL A 508 -5.24 -1.62 -0.19
CA VAL A 508 -5.81 -1.30 1.12
C VAL A 508 -5.30 -2.27 2.16
N GLY A 509 -4.88 -1.72 3.29
CA GLY A 509 -5.03 -2.35 4.60
C GLY A 509 -6.50 -2.57 4.95
N TYR A 510 -7.24 -3.25 4.07
CA TYR A 510 -8.29 -4.17 4.50
C TYR A 510 -7.49 -5.32 5.10
N ALA A 511 -7.02 -5.11 6.34
CA ALA A 511 -6.84 -6.24 7.24
C ALA A 511 -8.07 -7.11 7.01
N ALA A 512 -7.82 -8.38 6.66
CA ALA A 512 -8.84 -9.39 6.57
C ALA A 512 -9.87 -9.10 7.67
N ALA A 513 -11.08 -8.69 7.27
CA ALA A 513 -12.20 -8.72 8.19
C ALA A 513 -12.24 -10.16 8.68
N ALA A 514 -11.93 -10.31 9.96
CA ALA A 514 -11.87 -11.51 10.75
C ALA A 514 -12.26 -12.79 10.00
N SER A 515 -11.26 -13.62 9.67
CA SER A 515 -11.47 -15.05 9.95
C SER A 515 -11.95 -15.14 11.41
N PRO A 516 -12.93 -16.02 11.73
CA PRO A 516 -13.65 -16.04 13.00
C PRO A 516 -12.71 -15.64 14.13
N SER A 517 -12.95 -14.46 14.70
CA SER A 517 -11.96 -13.68 15.45
C SER A 517 -11.18 -14.61 16.37
N SER A 518 -9.91 -14.88 16.05
CA SER A 518 -9.05 -15.59 16.97
C SER A 518 -9.09 -14.83 18.29
N PRO A 519 -9.34 -15.51 19.42
CA PRO A 519 -9.55 -14.82 20.68
C PRO A 519 -8.34 -13.94 20.98
N ARG A 520 -8.59 -12.71 21.44
CA ARG A 520 -7.53 -11.77 21.81
C ARG A 520 -6.72 -12.39 22.93
N LYS A 521 -5.40 -12.35 22.80
CA LYS A 521 -4.46 -12.96 23.73
C LYS A 521 -3.54 -11.92 24.34
N TYR A 522 -3.20 -12.08 25.61
CA TYR A 522 -2.16 -11.31 26.29
C TYR A 522 -1.14 -12.24 26.96
N VAL A 523 0.11 -11.79 27.07
CA VAL A 523 1.17 -12.52 27.77
C VAL A 523 2.12 -11.54 28.47
N GLN A 524 2.59 -11.90 29.65
CA GLN A 524 3.73 -11.23 30.28
C GLN A 524 5.03 -11.86 29.76
N LEU A 525 5.90 -11.07 29.13
CA LEU A 525 7.15 -11.53 28.53
C LEU A 525 8.25 -11.68 29.60
N THR A 526 8.19 -12.75 30.39
CA THR A 526 9.16 -13.01 31.48
C THR A 526 10.54 -13.47 30.98
N ASN A 527 10.64 -13.85 29.69
CA ASN A 527 11.91 -14.09 29.00
C ASN A 527 12.60 -12.79 28.52
N ARG A 528 11.98 -11.62 28.73
CA ARG A 528 12.53 -10.31 28.42
C ARG A 528 12.68 -9.49 29.71
N THR A 529 13.58 -8.51 29.72
CA THR A 529 13.82 -7.63 30.87
C THR A 529 14.23 -6.24 30.40
N LEU A 530 14.14 -5.24 31.29
CA LEU A 530 14.40 -3.85 30.94
C LEU A 530 15.74 -3.36 31.54
N ILE A 531 16.40 -2.47 30.80
CA ILE A 531 17.48 -1.62 31.28
C ILE A 531 17.01 -0.16 31.15
N ARG A 532 16.99 0.58 32.26
CA ARG A 532 16.60 2.01 32.30
C ARG A 532 17.83 2.89 32.10
N LEU A 533 17.68 3.92 31.26
CA LEU A 533 18.65 5.00 31.05
C LEU A 533 17.97 6.34 31.34
N ALA A 534 18.38 7.02 32.41
CA ALA A 534 17.76 8.26 32.85
C ALA A 534 18.77 9.43 32.85
N GLY A 535 18.56 10.43 32.00
CA GLY A 535 19.34 11.67 31.97
C GLY A 535 19.64 12.22 30.57
N PRO A 536 20.21 13.43 30.48
CA PRO A 536 20.29 14.23 29.25
C PRO A 536 21.09 13.62 28.12
N ASP A 537 22.15 12.86 28.45
CA ASP A 537 22.98 12.26 27.42
C ASP A 537 22.47 10.87 26.96
N ALA A 538 21.39 10.33 27.56
CA ALA A 538 20.93 8.97 27.30
C ALA A 538 20.54 8.73 25.83
N GLY A 539 19.74 9.63 25.25
CA GLY A 539 19.28 9.51 23.87
C GLY A 539 20.44 9.58 22.86
N VAL A 540 21.35 10.54 23.02
CA VAL A 540 22.54 10.69 22.16
C VAL A 540 23.48 9.50 22.32
N PHE A 541 23.67 9.01 23.55
CA PHE A 541 24.47 7.82 23.82
C PHE A 541 23.92 6.60 23.09
N LEU A 542 22.62 6.32 23.22
CA LEU A 542 21.97 5.21 22.52
C LEU A 542 22.06 5.38 21.00
N PHE A 543 21.83 6.60 20.50
CA PHE A 543 21.87 6.90 19.08
C PHE A 543 23.22 6.55 18.45
N ASN A 544 24.33 6.65 19.19
CA ASN A 544 25.67 6.29 18.72
C ASN A 544 26.01 4.79 18.86
N LEU A 545 25.18 3.98 19.52
CA LEU A 545 25.44 2.56 19.74
C LEU A 545 24.53 1.63 18.92
N VAL A 546 23.42 2.14 18.38
CA VAL A 546 22.46 1.32 17.63
C VAL A 546 22.33 1.77 16.16
N PRO A 547 22.04 0.85 15.23
CA PRO A 547 21.86 1.18 13.82
C PRO A 547 20.55 1.90 13.51
N ALA A 548 19.51 1.79 14.36
CA ALA A 548 18.23 2.47 14.13
C ALA A 548 18.31 3.98 14.39
N LYS A 549 17.45 4.76 13.72
CA LYS A 549 17.19 6.16 14.07
C LYS A 549 16.21 6.19 15.25
N ILE A 550 16.67 6.69 16.39
CA ILE A 550 15.88 6.74 17.63
C ILE A 550 15.57 8.17 18.10
N LEU A 551 16.26 9.18 17.54
CA LEU A 551 16.06 10.60 17.84
C LEU A 551 15.23 11.25 16.75
N ASP A 552 14.51 12.33 17.12
CA ASP A 552 13.69 13.14 16.21
C ASP A 552 12.68 12.33 15.39
N THR A 553 12.14 11.26 15.98
CA THR A 553 11.15 10.38 15.35
C THR A 553 9.73 10.91 15.50
N GLY A 554 9.49 11.82 16.46
CA GLY A 554 8.14 12.30 16.81
C GLY A 554 7.21 11.21 17.34
N SER A 555 7.76 10.04 17.72
CA SER A 555 7.00 8.85 18.10
C SER A 555 7.50 8.28 19.42
N THR A 556 6.58 7.91 20.30
CA THR A 556 6.84 7.19 21.55
C THR A 556 6.73 5.67 21.40
N LYS A 557 6.54 5.18 20.17
CA LYS A 557 6.38 3.74 19.89
C LYS A 557 7.71 2.99 20.10
N PRO A 558 7.64 1.69 20.47
CA PRO A 558 8.85 0.88 20.62
C PRO A 558 9.59 0.72 19.29
N ILE A 559 10.92 0.81 19.34
CA ILE A 559 11.79 0.71 18.17
C ILE A 559 12.59 -0.59 18.25
N TYR A 560 12.39 -1.50 17.30
CA TYR A 560 13.16 -2.74 17.23
C TYR A 560 14.50 -2.52 16.53
N THR A 561 15.60 -2.95 17.16
CA THR A 561 16.95 -2.84 16.61
C THR A 561 17.89 -3.84 17.28
N ALA A 562 19.20 -3.71 17.08
CA ALA A 562 20.20 -4.54 17.76
C ALA A 562 21.44 -3.73 18.16
N PHE A 563 22.05 -4.09 19.28
CA PHE A 563 23.42 -3.68 19.59
C PHE A 563 24.38 -4.54 18.79
N LEU A 564 25.40 -3.92 18.18
CA LEU A 564 26.37 -4.62 17.35
C LEU A 564 27.75 -4.62 18.01
N SER A 565 28.54 -5.65 17.70
CA SER A 565 29.98 -5.64 17.95
C SER A 565 30.67 -4.68 17.00
N SER A 566 31.93 -4.33 17.27
CA SER A 566 32.78 -3.54 16.37
C SER A 566 32.92 -4.17 14.98
N ASN A 567 32.71 -5.49 14.87
CA ASN A 567 32.74 -6.22 13.61
C ASN A 567 31.37 -6.27 12.91
N GLY A 568 30.36 -5.55 13.40
CA GLY A 568 29.01 -5.47 12.83
C GLY A 568 28.15 -6.72 12.98
N ARG A 569 28.43 -7.54 14.01
CA ARG A 569 27.63 -8.73 14.37
C ARG A 569 26.69 -8.40 15.53
N ILE A 570 25.50 -8.98 15.54
CA ILE A 570 24.50 -8.79 16.60
C ILE A 570 25.11 -9.25 17.94
N LEU A 571 25.03 -8.39 18.95
CA LEU A 571 25.28 -8.73 20.35
C LEU A 571 23.96 -9.04 21.05
N ASN A 572 22.95 -8.19 20.90
CA ASN A 572 21.62 -8.37 21.47
C ASN A 572 20.59 -7.69 20.56
N ASP A 573 19.47 -8.35 20.31
CA ASP A 573 18.28 -7.72 19.74
C ASP A 573 17.45 -7.06 20.85
N VAL A 574 16.94 -5.86 20.57
CA VAL A 574 16.32 -5.02 21.59
C VAL A 574 15.12 -4.27 21.05
N PHE A 575 14.18 -3.95 21.96
CA PHE A 575 13.24 -2.85 21.76
C PHE A 575 13.72 -1.65 22.57
N ILE A 576 13.72 -0.48 21.96
CA ILE A 576 14.00 0.79 22.62
C ILE A 576 12.68 1.54 22.77
N TYR A 577 12.35 1.92 23.99
CA TYR A 577 11.18 2.73 24.31
C TYR A 577 11.63 4.17 24.54
N PRO A 578 11.23 5.11 23.67
CA PRO A 578 11.53 6.53 23.84
C PRO A 578 10.83 7.13 25.07
N PRO A 579 11.32 8.27 25.59
CA PRO A 579 10.67 8.97 26.69
C PRO A 579 9.25 9.41 26.32
N SER A 580 8.32 9.28 27.26
CA SER A 580 6.97 9.84 27.13
C SER A 580 6.96 11.32 27.56
N GLU A 581 6.10 12.12 26.92
CA GLU A 581 5.85 13.51 27.34
C GLU A 581 5.40 13.55 28.80
N GLY A 582 6.29 14.04 29.69
CA GLY A 582 6.02 14.19 31.13
C GLY A 582 6.96 13.41 32.07
N ASN A 583 7.67 12.38 31.61
CA ASN A 583 8.47 11.48 32.47
C ASN A 583 9.98 11.83 32.56
N GLY A 584 10.41 13.02 32.11
CA GLY A 584 11.83 13.33 31.99
C GLY A 584 12.53 12.52 30.88
N GLU A 585 13.85 12.64 30.75
CA GLU A 585 14.64 11.98 29.70
C GLU A 585 14.96 10.51 30.06
N GLU A 586 13.91 9.70 30.28
CA GLU A 586 14.02 8.27 30.58
C GLU A 586 13.77 7.39 29.36
N TRP A 587 14.73 6.51 29.07
CA TRP A 587 14.67 5.53 27.99
C TRP A 587 14.69 4.12 28.59
N PHE A 588 13.97 3.19 27.98
CA PHE A 588 14.06 1.77 28.33
C PHE A 588 14.56 0.92 27.17
N ILE A 589 15.43 -0.04 27.48
CA ILE A 589 15.88 -1.08 26.56
C ILE A 589 15.30 -2.40 27.03
N GLU A 590 14.44 -3.02 26.23
CA GLU A 590 14.00 -4.39 26.43
C GLU A 590 14.94 -5.36 25.73
N ALA A 591 15.55 -6.26 26.49
CA ALA A 591 16.48 -7.28 26.01
C ALA A 591 16.10 -8.67 26.54
N ASP A 592 16.69 -9.71 25.92
CA ASP A 592 16.63 -11.08 26.43
C ASP A 592 17.13 -11.15 27.89
N SER A 593 16.33 -11.76 28.76
CA SER A 593 16.55 -11.71 30.21
C SER A 593 17.85 -12.39 30.66
N GLN A 594 18.31 -13.40 29.91
CA GLN A 594 19.54 -14.15 30.19
C GLN A 594 20.78 -13.36 29.81
N SER A 595 20.70 -12.57 28.73
CA SER A 595 21.86 -11.81 28.20
C SER A 595 21.89 -10.32 28.57
N ALA A 596 20.83 -9.80 29.20
CA ALA A 596 20.75 -8.39 29.62
C ALA A 596 21.89 -7.95 30.57
N GLY A 597 22.43 -8.88 31.37
CA GLY A 597 23.58 -8.60 32.24
C GLY A 597 24.84 -8.25 31.46
N ASP A 598 25.10 -8.95 30.36
CA ASP A 598 26.24 -8.70 29.49
C ASP A 598 26.03 -7.44 28.62
N LEU A 599 24.79 -7.20 28.18
CA LEU A 599 24.43 -5.93 27.55
C LEU A 599 24.68 -4.75 28.50
N LEU A 600 24.28 -4.84 29.78
CA LEU A 600 24.53 -3.79 30.76
C LEU A 600 26.04 -3.53 30.97
N LYS A 601 26.88 -4.59 31.02
CA LYS A 601 28.34 -4.45 31.06
C LYS A 601 28.85 -3.74 29.81
N HIS A 602 28.35 -4.10 28.62
CA HIS A 602 28.69 -3.46 27.36
C HIS A 602 28.35 -1.96 27.38
N LEU A 603 27.14 -1.58 27.81
CA LEU A 603 26.71 -0.18 27.93
C LEU A 603 27.59 0.59 28.92
N ARG A 604 27.90 0.02 30.08
CA ARG A 604 28.79 0.63 31.08
C ARG A 604 30.20 0.89 30.53
N LYS A 605 30.72 -0.02 29.71
CA LYS A 605 32.03 0.14 29.05
C LYS A 605 32.05 1.32 28.07
N HIS A 606 30.93 1.60 27.41
CA HIS A 606 30.84 2.68 26.40
C HIS A 606 30.44 4.03 27.02
N LYS A 607 29.92 4.05 28.24
CA LYS A 607 29.51 5.27 28.94
C LYS A 607 30.73 6.05 29.46
N LEU A 608 31.33 6.86 28.60
CA LEU A 608 32.45 7.73 28.92
C LEU A 608 31.98 9.17 29.09
N ARG A 609 32.00 9.68 30.33
CA ARG A 609 31.66 11.09 30.68
C ARG A 609 30.23 11.52 30.34
N SER A 610 29.37 10.64 29.84
CA SER A 610 27.96 10.90 29.56
C SER A 610 27.14 10.96 30.86
N LYS A 611 26.31 11.99 30.99
CA LYS A 611 25.46 12.32 32.14
C LYS A 611 24.10 11.63 32.04
N PHE A 612 24.04 10.39 32.52
CA PHE A 612 22.79 9.64 32.75
C PHE A 612 23.01 8.52 33.76
N GLN A 613 21.97 7.87 34.27
CA GLN A 613 22.03 6.68 35.12
C GLN A 613 21.72 5.42 34.32
N LEU A 614 22.31 4.27 34.69
CA LEU A 614 22.12 2.97 34.05
C LEU A 614 21.77 1.93 35.11
N GLU A 615 20.58 1.32 35.01
CA GLU A 615 20.16 0.25 35.90
C GLU A 615 19.38 -0.83 35.18
N LYS A 616 19.54 -2.08 35.63
CA LYS A 616 18.62 -3.16 35.24
C LYS A 616 17.37 -3.02 36.09
N VAL A 617 16.21 -2.98 35.45
CA VAL A 617 14.93 -2.81 36.12
C VAL A 617 14.50 -4.16 36.71
N ASP A 618 13.98 -4.08 37.93
CA ASP A 618 13.37 -5.23 38.59
C ASP A 618 12.07 -5.63 37.86
N PRO A 619 11.93 -6.88 37.36
CA PRO A 619 10.71 -7.35 36.71
C PRO A 619 9.45 -7.26 37.58
N GLU A 620 9.59 -7.19 38.90
CA GLU A 620 8.46 -6.96 39.82
C GLU A 620 8.01 -5.50 39.86
N LYS A 621 8.88 -4.56 39.51
CA LYS A 621 8.57 -3.12 39.46
C LYS A 621 8.00 -2.70 38.12
N VAL A 622 8.53 -3.24 37.03
CA VAL A 622 8.07 -2.93 35.68
C VAL A 622 7.94 -4.21 34.86
N GLY A 623 6.72 -4.58 34.53
CA GLY A 623 6.41 -5.74 33.71
C GLY A 623 6.38 -5.40 32.21
N ILE A 624 6.81 -6.35 31.37
CA ILE A 624 6.68 -6.25 29.91
C ILE A 624 5.53 -7.15 29.49
N TYR A 625 4.59 -6.58 28.73
CA TYR A 625 3.38 -7.26 28.30
C TYR A 625 3.20 -7.13 26.80
N TYR A 626 2.56 -8.13 26.20
CA TYR A 626 2.29 -8.19 24.77
C TYR A 626 0.87 -8.69 24.52
N THR A 627 0.17 -8.10 23.55
CA THR A 627 -1.14 -8.59 23.06
C THR A 627 -1.22 -8.73 21.56
N TRP A 628 -2.04 -9.69 21.11
CA TRP A 628 -2.35 -9.95 19.70
C TRP A 628 -3.74 -10.59 19.54
N PRO A 629 -4.40 -10.49 18.36
CA PRO A 629 -4.01 -9.74 17.16
C PRO A 629 -3.97 -8.22 17.39
N ASP A 630 -3.33 -7.50 16.48
CA ASP A 630 -3.29 -6.04 16.55
C ASP A 630 -4.64 -5.42 16.18
N GLU A 631 -5.36 -4.94 17.20
CA GLU A 631 -6.62 -4.19 17.01
C GLU A 631 -6.65 -2.90 17.84
N GLY A 632 -5.49 -2.27 18.05
CA GLY A 632 -5.32 -1.08 18.89
C GLY A 632 -5.24 -1.36 20.40
N ASP A 633 -4.78 -0.39 21.20
CA ASP A 633 -4.51 -0.47 22.65
C ASP A 633 -5.61 -1.16 23.50
N LEU A 634 -5.40 -2.44 23.76
CA LEU A 634 -6.17 -3.16 24.79
C LEU A 634 -5.92 -2.64 26.21
N VAL A 635 -5.04 -1.66 26.40
CA VAL A 635 -4.58 -1.14 27.69
C VAL A 635 -4.70 0.39 27.72
N GLY A 636 -5.93 0.87 27.59
CA GLY A 636 -6.30 2.26 27.86
C GLY A 636 -6.24 2.58 29.36
N TYR A 637 -5.83 3.82 29.65
CA TYR A 637 -5.64 4.45 30.95
C TYR A 637 -6.60 3.99 32.07
N SER A 638 -6.05 3.29 33.06
CA SER A 638 -6.56 3.34 34.43
C SER A 638 -5.70 4.35 35.21
N GLY A 639 -6.22 5.56 35.40
CA GLY A 639 -5.65 6.55 36.29
C GLY A 639 -4.39 7.29 35.80
N THR A 640 -4.08 8.37 36.51
CA THR A 640 -3.06 9.42 36.32
C THR A 640 -1.62 9.08 35.87
N LYS A 641 -1.30 7.85 35.41
CA LYS A 641 0.04 7.44 34.94
C LYS A 641 0.02 6.93 33.49
N ARG A 642 0.72 7.65 32.61
CA ARG A 642 0.91 7.35 31.17
C ARG A 642 1.77 6.09 31.02
N ARG A 643 1.25 5.03 30.39
CA ARG A 643 1.98 3.78 30.14
C ARG A 643 2.89 3.90 28.91
N THR A 644 4.12 3.37 29.00
CA THR A 644 5.13 3.40 27.93
C THR A 644 4.96 2.19 27.03
N GLY A 645 4.75 2.37 25.72
CA GLY A 645 4.48 1.25 24.81
C GLY A 645 3.92 1.64 23.45
N GLY A 646 3.45 0.63 22.70
CA GLY A 646 2.75 0.77 21.43
C GLY A 646 2.97 -0.43 20.51
N GLN A 647 2.61 -0.23 19.25
CA GLN A 647 2.75 -1.23 18.18
C GLN A 647 4.16 -1.83 18.10
N ASP A 648 4.27 -3.16 18.05
CA ASP A 648 5.51 -3.84 17.67
C ASP A 648 5.81 -3.54 16.18
N PRO A 649 6.96 -2.93 15.85
CA PRO A 649 7.29 -2.54 14.48
C PRO A 649 7.55 -3.73 13.53
N ARG A 650 7.58 -4.97 14.02
CA ARG A 650 7.78 -6.16 13.19
C ARG A 650 6.45 -6.60 12.54
N PRO A 651 6.47 -7.11 11.30
CA PRO A 651 5.26 -7.42 10.53
C PRO A 651 4.46 -8.57 11.14
N GLY A 652 3.13 -8.41 11.17
CA GLY A 652 2.20 -9.43 11.69
C GLY A 652 2.18 -9.56 13.21
N MET A 653 2.81 -8.62 13.92
CA MET A 653 2.83 -8.55 15.38
C MET A 653 1.81 -7.55 15.93
N GLY A 654 1.48 -7.71 17.21
CA GLY A 654 0.59 -6.86 17.98
C GLY A 654 1.31 -5.73 18.72
N SER A 655 0.90 -5.46 19.95
CA SER A 655 1.37 -4.31 20.73
C SER A 655 2.16 -4.74 21.97
N ARG A 656 3.13 -3.91 22.37
CA ARG A 656 4.00 -4.08 23.54
C ARG A 656 3.85 -2.91 24.50
N TRP A 657 3.82 -3.16 25.80
CA TRP A 657 3.82 -2.09 26.80
C TRP A 657 4.55 -2.47 28.07
N LEU A 658 4.97 -1.42 28.77
CA LEU A 658 5.59 -1.46 30.08
C LEU A 658 4.53 -1.07 31.10
N ASP A 659 4.39 -1.88 32.14
CA ASP A 659 3.49 -1.58 33.25
C ASP A 659 4.28 -1.34 34.54
N GLU A 660 4.21 -0.10 35.06
CA GLU A 660 4.93 0.36 36.26
C GLU A 660 4.07 0.28 37.54
N THR A 661 2.77 -0.01 37.41
CA THR A 661 1.90 -0.17 38.58
C THR A 661 2.23 -1.48 39.28
N GLY A 662 2.70 -1.41 40.52
CA GLY A 662 2.94 -2.58 41.37
C GLY A 662 1.69 -3.45 41.66
N SER A 663 0.52 -3.11 41.12
CA SER A 663 -0.70 -3.93 41.18
C SER A 663 -0.88 -4.71 39.87
N LYS A 664 -0.07 -5.76 39.68
CA LYS A 664 -0.22 -6.75 38.61
C LYS A 664 -1.66 -7.29 38.52
N VAL A 665 -2.36 -7.33 39.65
CA VAL A 665 -3.72 -7.87 39.77
C VAL A 665 -4.75 -7.02 39.03
N GLU A 666 -4.72 -5.69 39.19
CA GLU A 666 -5.71 -4.79 38.57
C GLU A 666 -5.64 -4.80 37.05
N LEU A 667 -4.42 -4.81 36.49
CA LEU A 667 -4.23 -4.87 35.03
C LEU A 667 -4.75 -6.18 34.44
N LEU A 668 -4.39 -7.31 35.08
CA LEU A 668 -4.79 -8.63 34.59
C LEU A 668 -6.30 -8.81 34.66
N GLN A 669 -6.91 -8.38 35.78
CA GLN A 669 -8.35 -8.37 35.94
C GLN A 669 -9.04 -7.52 34.86
N HIS A 670 -8.53 -6.32 34.57
CA HIS A 670 -9.08 -5.47 33.51
C HIS A 670 -8.98 -6.08 32.11
N LEU A 671 -7.90 -6.81 31.81
CA LEU A 671 -7.73 -7.53 30.55
C LEU A 671 -8.71 -8.70 30.42
N GLU A 672 -8.92 -9.44 31.50
CA GLU A 672 -9.83 -10.58 31.56
C GLU A 672 -11.30 -10.15 31.47
N GLU A 673 -11.68 -9.07 32.16
CA GLU A 673 -13.02 -8.44 32.07
C GLU A 673 -13.35 -7.98 30.64
N ARG A 674 -12.33 -7.64 29.85
CA ARG A 674 -12.45 -7.25 28.43
C ARG A 674 -12.40 -8.42 27.46
N GLY A 675 -12.44 -9.66 27.96
CA GLY A 675 -12.42 -10.87 27.16
C GLY A 675 -11.07 -11.15 26.49
N VAL A 676 -9.97 -10.56 26.98
CA VAL A 676 -8.61 -10.88 26.51
C VAL A 676 -8.11 -12.09 27.28
N GLN A 677 -7.83 -13.17 26.57
CA GLN A 677 -7.40 -14.44 27.15
C GLN A 677 -5.92 -14.41 27.50
N GLN A 678 -5.58 -14.93 28.66
CA GLN A 678 -4.17 -15.15 29.01
C GLN A 678 -3.58 -16.22 28.10
N ALA A 679 -2.41 -15.93 27.54
CA ALA A 679 -1.64 -16.84 26.71
C ALA A 679 -0.29 -17.15 27.35
N THR A 680 0.31 -18.25 26.92
CA THR A 680 1.63 -18.69 27.41
C THR A 680 2.76 -18.05 26.59
N LEU A 681 3.99 -18.10 27.13
CA LEU A 681 5.19 -17.74 26.35
C LEU A 681 5.37 -18.62 25.11
N GLN A 682 4.89 -19.87 25.16
CA GLN A 682 4.92 -20.77 24.02
C GLN A 682 3.97 -20.30 22.92
N ASP A 683 2.75 -19.86 23.27
CA ASP A 683 1.81 -19.27 22.30
C ASP A 683 2.43 -18.05 21.59
N TYR A 684 3.11 -17.20 22.36
CA TYR A 684 3.84 -16.04 21.82
C TYR A 684 4.98 -16.47 20.87
N THR A 685 5.74 -17.49 21.26
CA THR A 685 6.84 -18.04 20.46
C THR A 685 6.32 -18.62 19.15
N VAL A 686 5.23 -19.40 19.20
CA VAL A 686 4.55 -19.94 18.02
C VAL A 686 4.09 -18.81 17.11
N HIS A 687 3.43 -17.78 17.67
CA HIS A 687 2.96 -16.62 16.91
C HIS A 687 4.09 -15.89 16.15
N ARG A 688 5.25 -15.66 16.80
CA ARG A 688 6.44 -15.09 16.13
C ARG A 688 7.01 -16.01 15.06
N MET A 689 7.15 -17.31 15.35
CA MET A 689 7.73 -18.28 14.42
C MET A 689 6.88 -18.42 13.16
N LEU A 690 5.55 -18.41 13.28
CA LEU A 690 4.65 -18.41 12.12
C LEU A 690 4.84 -17.18 11.23
N ASN A 691 5.16 -16.02 11.82
CA ASN A 691 5.45 -14.78 11.10
C ASN A 691 6.90 -14.66 10.59
N GLY A 692 7.77 -15.63 10.92
CA GLY A 692 9.18 -15.61 10.49
C GLY A 692 10.08 -14.67 11.29
N LEU A 693 9.74 -14.41 12.56
CA LEU A 693 10.40 -13.39 13.38
C LEU A 693 11.29 -13.99 14.47
N ALA A 694 12.60 -13.81 14.33
CA ALA A 694 13.58 -14.21 15.32
C ALA A 694 13.64 -13.23 16.51
N GLU A 695 13.83 -13.74 17.72
CA GLU A 695 13.97 -12.96 18.96
C GLU A 695 14.84 -13.69 19.98
N GLY A 696 15.74 -12.95 20.64
CA GLY A 696 16.60 -13.47 21.70
C GLY A 696 17.78 -14.30 21.21
N GLN A 697 18.62 -14.73 22.15
CA GLN A 697 19.96 -15.26 21.83
C GLN A 697 19.98 -16.68 21.28
N THR A 698 18.91 -17.44 21.52
CA THR A 698 18.73 -18.79 20.96
C THR A 698 18.53 -18.73 19.45
N GLU A 699 17.90 -17.67 18.95
CA GLU A 699 17.55 -17.47 17.55
C GLU A 699 18.55 -16.51 16.85
N LEU A 700 19.11 -15.55 17.59
CA LEU A 700 20.01 -14.50 17.11
C LEU A 700 21.38 -14.57 17.82
N LEU A 701 22.17 -15.60 17.53
CA LEU A 701 23.46 -15.86 18.18
C LEU A 701 24.38 -14.63 18.27
N ALA A 702 24.70 -14.25 19.50
CA ALA A 702 25.65 -13.18 19.84
C ALA A 702 27.01 -13.38 19.16
N GLY A 703 27.54 -12.30 18.57
CA GLY A 703 28.84 -12.28 17.90
C GLY A 703 28.89 -12.99 16.54
N SER A 704 27.83 -13.73 16.15
CA SER A 704 27.79 -14.50 14.91
C SER A 704 26.76 -13.97 13.90
N SER A 705 25.59 -13.57 14.38
CA SER A 705 24.46 -13.18 13.53
C SER A 705 24.66 -11.81 12.87
N LEU A 706 24.10 -11.65 11.67
CA LEU A 706 24.13 -10.40 10.90
C LEU A 706 22.77 -9.70 10.91
N PRO A 707 22.71 -8.38 11.13
CA PRO A 707 21.43 -7.66 11.14
C PRO A 707 20.57 -7.90 9.89
N GLN A 708 21.18 -7.83 8.70
CA GLN A 708 20.45 -8.05 7.45
C GLN A 708 20.13 -9.52 7.17
N GLU A 709 20.93 -10.48 7.65
CA GLU A 709 20.53 -11.90 7.54
C GLU A 709 19.39 -12.24 8.52
N SER A 710 19.27 -11.47 9.60
CA SER A 710 18.21 -11.55 10.62
C SER A 710 17.00 -10.67 10.32
N ASN A 711 16.90 -10.10 9.12
CA ASN A 711 15.78 -9.26 8.66
C ASN A 711 15.56 -7.92 9.39
N ILE A 712 16.52 -7.48 10.24
CA ILE A 712 16.40 -6.23 11.01
C ILE A 712 16.29 -5.00 10.09
N ASP A 713 16.85 -5.08 8.88
CA ASP A 713 16.74 -4.05 7.85
C ASP A 713 15.30 -3.84 7.35
N PHE A 714 14.44 -4.84 7.45
CA PHE A 714 13.04 -4.77 7.04
C PHE A 714 12.09 -4.29 8.16
N PHE A 715 12.56 -4.21 9.41
CA PHE A 715 11.75 -3.80 10.56
C PHE A 715 12.01 -2.34 10.99
N GLY A 716 12.66 -1.56 10.14
CA GLY A 716 13.09 -0.19 10.48
C GLY A 716 14.27 -0.14 11.48
N GLY A 717 14.90 -1.28 11.77
CA GLY A 717 15.95 -1.38 12.78
C GLY A 717 17.33 -0.90 12.33
N ILE A 718 17.47 -0.43 11.08
CA ILE A 718 18.71 0.11 10.50
C ILE A 718 18.38 1.37 9.69
N ASP A 719 18.99 2.50 10.03
CA ASP A 719 19.02 3.69 9.18
C ASP A 719 20.37 3.77 8.47
N PHE A 720 20.36 3.66 7.14
CA PHE A 720 21.58 3.73 6.32
C PHE A 720 22.11 5.16 6.13
N PHE A 721 21.37 6.18 6.55
CA PHE A 721 21.69 7.60 6.36
C PHE A 721 21.99 8.35 7.66
N LYS A 722 21.91 7.70 8.83
CA LYS A 722 22.28 8.30 10.11
C LYS A 722 23.80 8.42 10.30
N GLY A 723 24.19 9.14 11.36
CA GLY A 723 25.58 9.27 11.80
C GLY A 723 26.24 7.96 12.23
N CYS A 724 27.52 8.01 12.60
CA CYS A 724 28.30 6.82 12.95
C CYS A 724 27.73 6.08 14.17
N TYR A 725 27.76 4.74 14.10
CA TYR A 725 27.40 3.85 15.20
C TYR A 725 28.32 2.63 15.22
N VAL A 726 28.37 1.91 16.34
CA VAL A 726 29.25 0.73 16.49
C VAL A 726 28.87 -0.36 15.48
N GLY A 727 29.84 -0.85 14.71
CA GLY A 727 29.65 -1.93 13.73
C GLY A 727 29.08 -1.48 12.38
N GLN A 728 28.97 -0.17 12.15
CA GLN A 728 28.42 0.42 10.93
C GLN A 728 29.09 -0.06 9.64
N GLU A 729 30.41 -0.25 9.64
CA GLU A 729 31.20 -0.52 8.42
C GLU A 729 30.78 -1.81 7.74
N LEU A 730 30.50 -2.88 8.50
CA LEU A 730 30.03 -4.13 7.90
C LEU A 730 28.57 -4.02 7.46
N THR A 731 27.71 -3.35 8.23
CA THR A 731 26.30 -3.14 7.88
C THR A 731 26.17 -2.36 6.58
N ILE A 732 26.85 -1.21 6.45
CA ILE A 732 26.84 -0.39 5.24
C ILE A 732 27.48 -1.14 4.07
N ARG A 733 28.62 -1.81 4.28
CA ARG A 733 29.24 -2.62 3.23
C ARG A 733 28.27 -3.67 2.71
N THR A 734 27.64 -4.44 3.59
CA THR A 734 26.64 -5.45 3.20
C THR A 734 25.47 -4.84 2.41
N HIS A 735 25.02 -3.63 2.77
CA HIS A 735 23.99 -2.90 2.04
C HIS A 735 24.44 -2.47 0.64
N HIS A 736 25.67 -1.97 0.49
CA HIS A 736 26.20 -1.39 -0.75
C HIS A 736 26.89 -2.39 -1.69
N THR A 737 27.58 -3.41 -1.19
CA THR A 737 28.46 -4.28 -1.99
C THR A 737 27.78 -5.52 -2.55
N GLY A 738 26.56 -5.87 -2.13
CA GLY A 738 25.94 -7.09 -2.63
C GLY A 738 24.52 -7.32 -2.18
N VAL A 739 23.89 -8.37 -2.74
CA VAL A 739 22.56 -8.82 -2.34
C VAL A 739 22.68 -9.74 -1.11
N VAL A 740 21.76 -9.60 -0.16
CA VAL A 740 21.70 -10.45 1.04
C VAL A 740 21.16 -11.82 0.63
N ARG A 741 22.04 -12.82 0.52
CA ARG A 741 21.69 -14.14 -0.01
C ARG A 741 21.10 -15.11 1.01
N LYS A 742 21.27 -14.82 2.30
CA LYS A 742 20.77 -15.63 3.41
C LYS A 742 19.84 -14.80 4.27
N ARG A 743 18.65 -15.31 4.57
CA ARG A 743 17.70 -14.68 5.50
C ARG A 743 17.06 -15.73 6.39
N ILE A 744 16.66 -15.31 7.58
CA ILE A 744 15.83 -16.14 8.46
C ILE A 744 14.45 -16.30 7.82
N LEU A 745 14.01 -17.55 7.69
CA LEU A 745 12.69 -17.92 7.18
C LEU A 745 11.95 -18.79 8.21
N PRO A 746 10.61 -18.69 8.28
CA PRO A 746 9.80 -19.67 8.96
C PRO A 746 9.84 -21.02 8.22
N CYS A 747 9.86 -22.11 8.99
CA CYS A 747 9.93 -23.47 8.48
C CYS A 747 8.89 -24.36 9.14
N GLN A 748 8.37 -25.32 8.39
CA GLN A 748 7.55 -26.42 8.91
C GLN A 748 8.32 -27.73 8.81
N LEU A 749 8.37 -28.44 9.91
CA LEU A 749 8.91 -29.80 10.01
C LEU A 749 7.82 -30.82 9.67
N TYR A 750 8.22 -31.92 9.06
CA TYR A 750 7.36 -33.05 8.74
C TYR A 750 8.15 -34.36 8.78
N ASP A 751 7.44 -35.47 8.96
CA ASP A 751 8.06 -36.80 8.98
C ASP A 751 8.58 -37.16 7.58
N PRO A 752 9.74 -37.81 7.43
CA PRO A 752 10.18 -38.35 6.15
C PRO A 752 9.17 -39.26 5.43
N ALA A 753 8.27 -39.91 6.15
CA ALA A 753 7.20 -40.74 5.59
C ALA A 753 5.98 -39.93 5.11
N ASP A 754 5.84 -38.67 5.56
CA ASP A 754 4.74 -37.79 5.17
C ASP A 754 5.01 -37.11 3.83
N ASN A 755 3.94 -36.75 3.12
CA ASN A 755 4.05 -35.86 1.97
C ASN A 755 4.52 -34.47 2.42
N PRO A 756 5.38 -33.79 1.62
CA PRO A 756 5.77 -32.42 1.92
C PRO A 756 4.54 -31.51 2.00
N PRO A 757 4.57 -30.43 2.80
CA PRO A 757 3.50 -29.45 2.82
C PRO A 757 3.21 -28.96 1.38
N PRO A 758 1.93 -28.78 0.98
CA PRO A 758 1.57 -28.41 -0.39
C PRO A 758 2.22 -27.10 -0.86
N ASP A 759 2.43 -26.93 -2.16
CA ASP A 759 2.98 -25.68 -2.72
C ASP A 759 2.00 -24.50 -2.68
N ALA A 760 0.69 -24.79 -2.65
CA ALA A 760 -0.34 -23.77 -2.42
C ALA A 760 -0.36 -23.23 -0.97
N GLN A 761 0.40 -23.82 -0.05
CA GLN A 761 0.50 -23.35 1.32
C GLN A 761 1.57 -22.24 1.42
N PHE A 762 1.15 -21.02 1.74
CA PHE A 762 2.04 -19.85 1.77
C PHE A 762 2.70 -19.59 3.14
N LEU A 763 2.18 -20.16 4.23
CA LEU A 763 2.69 -20.02 5.60
C LEU A 763 2.81 -21.39 6.28
N PRO A 764 3.73 -21.59 7.24
CA PRO A 764 3.76 -22.81 8.04
C PRO A 764 2.45 -22.99 8.83
N LYS A 765 2.08 -24.24 9.11
CA LYS A 765 0.94 -24.59 9.98
C LYS A 765 1.45 -25.27 11.25
N TYR A 766 1.12 -24.69 12.40
CA TYR A 766 1.42 -25.27 13.70
C TYR A 766 0.47 -26.43 14.02
N LYS A 767 1.03 -27.55 14.45
CA LYS A 767 0.34 -28.74 14.94
C LYS A 767 0.83 -29.03 16.36
N PRO A 768 0.05 -28.70 17.40
CA PRO A 768 0.48 -28.86 18.79
C PRO A 768 0.75 -30.32 19.16
N ASP A 769 0.01 -31.27 18.57
CA ASP A 769 0.11 -32.71 18.87
C ASP A 769 1.17 -33.43 18.02
N ALA A 770 1.93 -32.70 17.18
CA ALA A 770 2.94 -33.32 16.34
C ALA A 770 4.16 -33.75 17.17
N VAL A 771 4.39 -35.06 17.24
CA VAL A 771 5.56 -35.66 17.89
C VAL A 771 6.68 -35.82 16.87
N LEU A 772 7.43 -34.74 16.62
CA LEU A 772 8.59 -34.74 15.73
C LEU A 772 9.89 -34.46 16.50
N PRO A 773 11.02 -35.07 16.13
CA PRO A 773 12.30 -34.74 16.73
C PRO A 773 12.73 -33.33 16.32
N LEU A 774 12.96 -32.46 17.29
CA LEU A 774 13.47 -31.11 17.05
C LEU A 774 14.99 -31.15 16.79
N PRO A 775 15.49 -30.56 15.69
CA PRO A 775 16.92 -30.50 15.45
C PRO A 775 17.64 -29.61 16.47
N PRO A 776 18.87 -29.95 16.87
CA PRO A 776 19.72 -29.06 17.66
C PRO A 776 19.95 -27.72 16.93
N PRO A 777 20.02 -26.59 17.66
CA PRO A 777 20.39 -25.31 17.07
C PRO A 777 21.69 -25.40 16.27
N GLN A 778 21.77 -24.65 15.17
CA GLN A 778 22.89 -24.61 14.22
C GLN A 778 23.12 -25.87 13.39
N SER A 779 22.23 -26.88 13.46
CA SER A 779 22.28 -28.05 12.59
C SER A 779 22.19 -27.66 11.11
N ASN A 780 22.99 -28.30 10.26
CA ASN A 780 23.02 -27.99 8.83
C ASN A 780 21.77 -28.54 8.13
N ILE A 781 21.17 -27.71 7.28
CA ILE A 781 20.13 -28.13 6.35
C ILE A 781 20.79 -28.59 5.05
N SER A 782 20.42 -29.78 4.59
CA SER A 782 20.90 -30.37 3.34
C SER A 782 19.73 -30.76 2.43
N LYS A 783 20.02 -30.87 1.14
CA LYS A 783 19.11 -31.43 0.15
C LYS A 783 18.88 -32.92 0.44
N ALA A 784 17.63 -33.38 0.38
CA ALA A 784 17.24 -34.73 0.78
C ALA A 784 17.98 -35.82 -0.02
N HIS A 785 18.14 -35.57 -1.32
CA HIS A 785 18.76 -36.47 -2.29
C HIS A 785 20.22 -36.10 -2.65
N ALA A 786 20.90 -35.28 -1.84
CA ALA A 786 22.29 -34.92 -2.09
C ALA A 786 23.21 -36.16 -2.10
N ARG A 787 23.95 -36.36 -3.21
CA ARG A 787 25.04 -37.34 -3.27
C ARG A 787 26.30 -36.74 -2.64
N GLY A 788 26.57 -37.05 -1.37
CA GLY A 788 27.78 -36.66 -0.63
C GLY A 788 27.63 -35.41 0.26
N ARG A 789 28.75 -34.95 0.87
CA ARG A 789 28.82 -33.73 1.70
C ARG A 789 28.79 -32.48 0.81
N GLY A 790 27.61 -32.15 0.29
CA GLY A 790 27.36 -30.91 -0.45
C GLY A 790 27.39 -29.65 0.44
N ARG A 791 27.39 -28.48 -0.21
CA ARG A 791 27.32 -27.18 0.47
C ARG A 791 25.96 -27.04 1.17
N SER A 792 25.96 -26.74 2.47
CA SER A 792 24.72 -26.54 3.26
C SER A 792 23.79 -25.49 2.62
N SER A 793 22.49 -25.83 2.57
CA SER A 793 21.41 -24.96 2.06
C SER A 793 21.00 -23.90 3.09
N GLY A 794 21.22 -24.19 4.38
CA GLY A 794 20.91 -23.32 5.49
C GLY A 794 21.31 -23.91 6.83
N LYS A 795 20.98 -23.24 7.92
CA LYS A 795 21.12 -23.76 9.29
C LYS A 795 19.82 -23.59 10.06
N TRP A 796 19.46 -24.64 10.80
CA TRP A 796 18.37 -24.59 11.76
C TRP A 796 18.72 -23.67 12.94
N LEU A 797 17.76 -22.90 13.44
CA LEU A 797 17.96 -22.01 14.59
C LEU A 797 17.27 -22.57 15.83
N SER A 798 15.94 -22.61 15.83
CA SER A 798 15.11 -23.05 16.94
C SER A 798 13.71 -23.40 16.44
N GLY A 799 12.94 -24.18 17.19
CA GLY A 799 11.56 -24.51 16.86
C GLY A 799 10.73 -25.02 18.03
N VAL A 800 9.42 -25.10 17.80
CA VAL A 800 8.40 -25.58 18.76
C VAL A 800 7.45 -26.51 18.00
N GLY A 801 7.26 -27.72 18.50
CA GLY A 801 6.44 -28.74 17.82
C GLY A 801 6.95 -29.01 16.40
N ASN A 802 6.10 -28.77 15.40
CA ASN A 802 6.43 -28.96 13.99
C ASN A 802 6.81 -27.66 13.25
N ILE A 803 7.09 -26.55 13.92
CA ILE A 803 7.50 -25.30 13.28
C ILE A 803 8.80 -24.76 13.87
N GLY A 804 9.46 -23.87 13.15
CA GLY A 804 10.60 -23.13 13.68
C GLY A 804 11.19 -22.15 12.68
N LEU A 805 12.41 -21.70 12.97
CA LEU A 805 13.14 -20.75 12.15
C LEU A 805 14.45 -21.36 11.68
N ALA A 806 14.83 -21.01 10.45
CA ALA A 806 16.13 -21.36 9.89
C ALA A 806 16.70 -20.19 9.11
N ILE A 807 18.03 -20.06 9.13
CA ILE A 807 18.73 -19.18 8.19
C ILE A 807 18.90 -19.93 6.87
N CYS A 808 18.15 -19.49 5.86
CA CYS A 808 18.02 -20.16 4.57
C CYS A 808 18.73 -19.37 3.47
N ARG A 809 19.33 -20.06 2.51
CA ARG A 809 19.80 -19.44 1.27
C ARG A 809 18.63 -19.29 0.31
N LEU A 810 18.29 -18.05 0.00
CA LEU A 810 17.08 -17.72 -0.74
C LEU A 810 17.05 -18.38 -2.12
N GLU A 811 18.07 -18.17 -2.96
CA GLU A 811 18.13 -18.74 -4.32
C GLU A 811 18.30 -20.27 -4.39
N MET A 812 18.56 -20.92 -3.23
CA MET A 812 18.64 -22.39 -3.17
C MET A 812 17.33 -22.98 -2.69
N MET A 813 16.74 -22.42 -1.64
CA MET A 813 15.63 -23.01 -0.92
C MET A 813 14.26 -22.40 -1.25
N THR A 814 14.23 -21.34 -2.05
CA THR A 814 13.01 -20.58 -2.38
C THR A 814 13.07 -20.09 -3.83
N ASP A 815 11.92 -19.70 -4.36
CA ASP A 815 11.76 -19.08 -5.68
C ASP A 815 12.25 -17.62 -5.75
N ILE A 816 12.77 -17.05 -4.65
CA ILE A 816 13.33 -15.69 -4.66
C ILE A 816 14.57 -15.65 -5.55
N GLN A 817 14.52 -14.79 -6.57
CA GLN A 817 15.64 -14.51 -7.46
C GLN A 817 16.36 -13.24 -7.01
N LEU A 818 17.65 -13.36 -6.70
CA LEU A 818 18.48 -12.24 -6.23
C LEU A 818 19.43 -11.72 -7.32
N THR A 819 19.72 -12.57 -8.32
CA THR A 819 20.64 -12.31 -9.42
C THR A 819 19.99 -12.67 -10.76
N ALA A 820 20.47 -12.07 -11.85
CA ALA A 820 19.94 -12.32 -13.20
C ALA A 820 20.24 -13.74 -13.73
N ASP A 821 21.13 -14.48 -13.06
CA ASP A 821 21.47 -15.85 -13.41
C ASP A 821 20.29 -16.81 -13.11
N ARG A 822 20.25 -17.96 -13.78
CA ARG A 822 19.25 -19.02 -13.50
C ARG A 822 19.33 -19.42 -12.02
N THR A 823 18.18 -19.45 -11.36
CA THR A 823 18.08 -19.86 -9.95
C THR A 823 18.49 -21.33 -9.79
N ASN A 824 19.15 -21.66 -8.69
CA ASN A 824 19.44 -23.05 -8.31
C ASN A 824 18.27 -23.70 -7.55
N TYR A 825 17.11 -23.05 -7.60
CA TYR A 825 15.89 -23.49 -6.92
C TYR A 825 15.15 -24.49 -7.82
N ASP A 826 14.80 -25.62 -7.22
CA ASP A 826 13.97 -26.65 -7.83
C ASP A 826 12.79 -26.91 -6.89
N PRO A 827 11.54 -26.69 -7.33
CA PRO A 827 10.36 -26.89 -6.49
C PRO A 827 10.16 -28.35 -6.07
N THR A 828 10.78 -29.31 -6.76
CA THR A 828 10.73 -30.74 -6.39
C THR A 828 11.77 -31.12 -5.35
N GLU A 829 12.75 -30.26 -5.08
CA GLU A 829 13.80 -30.51 -4.11
C GLU A 829 13.29 -30.40 -2.68
N GLN A 830 13.55 -31.43 -1.88
CA GLN A 830 13.19 -31.46 -0.47
C GLN A 830 14.43 -31.24 0.41
N TYR A 831 14.21 -30.74 1.63
CA TYR A 831 15.28 -30.44 2.58
C TYR A 831 15.13 -31.26 3.85
N LYS A 832 16.27 -31.65 4.42
CA LYS A 832 16.34 -32.40 5.68
C LYS A 832 17.38 -31.81 6.60
N VAL A 833 17.18 -32.03 7.89
CA VAL A 833 18.19 -31.78 8.93
C VAL A 833 18.54 -33.12 9.55
N GLN A 834 19.84 -33.40 9.66
CA GLN A 834 20.36 -34.64 10.25
C GLN A 834 21.36 -34.32 11.35
N TRP A 835 21.28 -35.03 12.47
CA TRP A 835 22.18 -34.87 13.60
C TRP A 835 22.36 -36.19 14.36
N GLU A 836 23.45 -36.27 15.12
CA GLU A 836 23.80 -37.42 15.95
C GLU A 836 23.22 -37.25 17.36
N ILE A 837 22.84 -38.36 17.99
CA ILE A 837 22.40 -38.38 19.39
C ILE A 837 23.60 -38.80 20.24
N GLU A 838 23.94 -38.00 21.25
CA GLU A 838 24.99 -38.38 22.20
C GLU A 838 24.60 -39.68 22.94
N GLY A 839 25.46 -40.70 22.85
CA GLY A 839 25.28 -41.97 23.58
C GLY A 839 24.37 -43.01 22.93
N GLN A 840 23.90 -42.81 21.69
CA GLN A 840 23.17 -43.82 20.91
C GLN A 840 23.77 -43.97 19.51
N ASP A 841 23.96 -45.21 19.05
CA ASP A 841 24.29 -45.48 17.64
C ASP A 841 23.05 -45.20 16.78
N GLY A 842 22.96 -43.99 16.22
CA GLY A 842 21.88 -43.60 15.32
C GLY A 842 21.89 -42.12 14.92
N GLN A 843 21.57 -41.84 13.65
CA GLN A 843 21.33 -40.47 13.17
C GLN A 843 19.83 -40.18 13.16
N ARG A 844 19.40 -39.08 13.80
CA ARG A 844 18.04 -38.55 13.65
C ARG A 844 17.97 -37.68 12.42
N ALA A 845 16.81 -37.73 11.75
CA ALA A 845 16.50 -36.89 10.62
C ALA A 845 15.08 -36.36 10.73
N VAL A 846 14.86 -35.14 10.25
CA VAL A 846 13.53 -34.58 10.05
C VAL A 846 13.52 -33.82 8.73
N MET A 847 12.38 -33.84 8.04
CA MET A 847 12.19 -33.06 6.83
C MET A 847 11.73 -31.65 7.16
N LEU A 848 12.05 -30.69 6.29
CA LEU A 848 11.79 -29.28 6.50
C LEU A 848 11.38 -28.62 5.19
N LYS A 849 10.30 -27.81 5.23
CA LYS A 849 9.93 -26.90 4.16
C LYS A 849 10.04 -25.44 4.65
N PRO A 850 10.82 -24.58 3.99
CA PRO A 850 10.82 -23.14 4.28
C PRO A 850 9.62 -22.45 3.62
N PHE A 851 9.17 -21.36 4.24
CA PHE A 851 8.12 -20.49 3.70
C PHE A 851 8.66 -19.07 3.59
N VAL A 852 8.23 -18.34 2.57
CA VAL A 852 8.62 -16.94 2.35
C VAL A 852 7.43 -16.06 2.71
N PRO A 853 7.48 -15.35 3.85
CA PRO A 853 6.45 -14.38 4.20
C PRO A 853 6.34 -13.28 3.14
N THR A 854 5.13 -12.78 2.89
CA THR A 854 4.85 -11.73 1.90
C THR A 854 5.73 -10.49 2.13
N TRP A 855 5.84 -10.03 3.39
CA TRP A 855 6.66 -8.87 3.77
C TRP A 855 8.15 -9.05 3.43
N LEU A 856 8.66 -10.28 3.48
CA LEU A 856 10.07 -10.55 3.16
C LEU A 856 10.29 -10.51 1.65
N ARG A 857 9.36 -11.07 0.87
CA ARG A 857 9.40 -11.02 -0.59
C ARG A 857 9.39 -9.58 -1.08
N GLU A 858 8.42 -8.80 -0.62
CA GLU A 858 8.30 -7.37 -0.94
C GLU A 858 9.56 -6.60 -0.54
N GLY A 859 10.09 -6.84 0.67
CA GLY A 859 11.31 -6.19 1.14
C GLY A 859 12.53 -6.51 0.27
N VAL A 860 12.68 -7.76 -0.17
CA VAL A 860 13.76 -8.18 -1.08
C VAL A 860 13.59 -7.51 -2.45
N GLU A 861 12.40 -7.55 -3.03
CA GLU A 861 12.11 -6.94 -4.33
C GLU A 861 12.38 -5.43 -4.31
N GLN A 862 11.91 -4.71 -3.28
CA GLN A 862 12.19 -3.28 -3.12
C GLN A 862 13.70 -3.00 -3.00
N SER A 863 14.45 -3.85 -2.30
CA SER A 863 15.90 -3.73 -2.17
C SER A 863 16.62 -3.89 -3.51
N LEU A 864 16.15 -4.80 -4.37
CA LEU A 864 16.68 -5.03 -5.71
C LEU A 864 16.39 -3.84 -6.64
N HIS A 865 15.14 -3.37 -6.68
CA HIS A 865 14.74 -2.21 -7.50
C HIS A 865 15.53 -0.94 -7.13
N ARG A 866 15.82 -0.71 -5.84
CA ARG A 866 16.68 0.41 -5.40
C ARG A 866 18.10 0.32 -5.95
N LYS A 867 18.62 -0.89 -6.19
CA LYS A 867 19.97 -1.11 -6.74
C LYS A 867 19.99 -0.94 -8.26
N GLU A 868 18.95 -1.37 -8.97
CA GLU A 868 18.83 -1.18 -10.43
C GLU A 868 18.72 0.29 -10.83
N LYS A 869 18.01 1.10 -10.02
CA LYS A 869 17.86 2.55 -10.27
C LYS A 869 19.14 3.37 -10.06
N ARG A 870 20.22 2.80 -9.51
CA ARG A 870 21.51 3.51 -9.42
C ARG A 870 22.21 3.43 -10.79
N PRO A 871 22.41 4.55 -11.50
CA PRO A 871 23.12 4.52 -12.77
C PRO A 871 24.52 3.96 -12.57
N LYS A 872 24.96 3.04 -13.45
CA LYS A 872 26.35 2.60 -13.50
C LYS A 872 27.25 3.85 -13.61
N PRO A 873 28.36 3.95 -12.88
CA PRO A 873 29.37 4.96 -13.18
C PRO A 873 29.75 4.80 -14.66
N ARG A 874 29.74 5.89 -15.42
CA ARG A 874 30.27 5.90 -16.79
C ARG A 874 31.68 5.32 -16.73
N GLN A 875 31.92 4.21 -17.42
CA GLN A 875 33.26 3.89 -17.87
C GLN A 875 33.58 4.98 -18.88
N ASP A 876 34.47 5.90 -18.50
CA ASP A 876 35.08 6.81 -19.47
C ASP A 876 35.97 5.91 -20.33
N ASP A 877 35.54 5.66 -21.57
CA ASP A 877 36.37 5.04 -22.59
C ASP A 877 37.54 6.00 -22.87
N ASP A 878 38.74 5.59 -22.47
CA ASP A 878 39.99 6.25 -22.83
C ASP A 878 40.26 6.02 -24.33
N GLU A 879 39.62 6.82 -25.18
CA GLU A 879 39.98 6.94 -26.59
C GLU A 879 41.21 7.86 -26.67
N TYR A 880 42.40 7.25 -26.77
CA TYR A 880 43.64 7.94 -27.13
C TYR A 880 43.57 8.28 -28.62
N ASP A 881 43.19 9.52 -28.95
CA ASP A 881 43.49 10.09 -30.26
C ASP A 881 45.00 10.39 -30.33
N GLU A 882 45.73 9.57 -31.09
CA GLU A 882 47.06 9.89 -31.61
C GLU A 882 46.95 11.15 -32.50
N VAL A 883 47.74 12.15 -32.16
CA VAL A 883 47.94 13.36 -32.97
C VAL A 883 49.12 13.11 -33.88
N ASP A 884 48.90 13.25 -35.19
CA ASP A 884 49.91 13.74 -36.15
C ASP A 884 49.50 15.12 -36.66
#